data_AF-A0A2I1CB40-F1
#
_entry.id   AF-A0A2I1CB40-F1
#
_cell.length_a   1.000
_cell.length_b   1.000
_cell.length_c   1.000
_cell.angle_alpha   90.00
_cell.angle_beta   90.00
_cell.angle_gamma   90.00
#
_symmetry.space_group_name_H-M   'P 1'
#
loop_
_entity.id
_entity.type
_entity.pdbx_description
1 polymer ?
#
loop_
_entity_poly.entity_id
_entity_poly.type
_entity_poly.pdbx_seq_one_letter_code
_entity_poly.pdbx_strand_id
1 'polypeptide(L)'
;MDISFDEFFANIEYAMTSLARDRHLHQTIQGVTHQSMLDANDEHLLENPIFSQLAHFQRKQDAGATQTGKVDLKMTLGTVKTMEEAEQLIRDATLTNIELKNWMVRTSQVSLQTSELGGAGSIMALAATVASRSKLIPDGIRQSRPQEANTQAEIGKVPKNGASGPNHSFYCCRASKELPRHPLVDLDEAVNDLLNGIGHITHTQEEYAELSRKAHALAAPGSLGRRLYNQLRAKADDPRVESWIAGPLLKALYLKRRYPIVPFSSFLGTHFDTSGCAYQALCEFKHDLDSRKLEPDFLGERPNCGYSLTWLFNALREPNVGCDKMMRYSGVEHIAVLRRGHLFRVSLREGDDIASYPKLKATYQAILDLSLEERLWTGILTTDNRDSWATNRQKLLSLDARKAAYIKTLEKSVIVMCLDGNSPVTREERVRSGYLGDSFNRWHDKTLQLLVTVNSKSGTIFEHSMIDFMTTSQISRRLQGAIDTLDPENANTGQNGRVAVGPASLEEIPLVATTAEIEALMAMLRDKYAATTGAKIYTPHLVPSFGKAVLLAHSAPIKATVDLTIQLANRLYFGYLPASWETVSTAHFHLGRPEIVQMVLKSVVDFCDAALDSSIVKGGEGRNYFRLMDVLEVMSHEAHDDGAADAEAVPELFSDPVMKRSYPRLIMQTMIEKKLAQDPGYTMEDPENVWMNYTVNEDSLEVCFVSPRTGAERFKAALDRAADIVKTTIQAGRA
;
A
#
# COMPACT_ATOMS: atom_id res chain seq x y z
N MET A 1 -25.66 13.32 -6.33
CA MET A 1 -26.03 14.05 -7.56
C MET A 1 -26.47 13.00 -8.55
N ASP A 2 -27.74 12.98 -8.94
CA ASP A 2 -28.27 11.96 -9.87
C ASP A 2 -28.38 12.57 -11.28
N ILE A 3 -27.44 12.20 -12.16
CA ILE A 3 -27.54 12.46 -13.60
C ILE A 3 -28.83 11.79 -14.12
N SER A 4 -29.66 12.53 -14.85
CA SER A 4 -30.86 11.96 -15.48
C SER A 4 -30.44 10.98 -16.58
N PHE A 5 -31.26 9.97 -16.87
CA PHE A 5 -30.92 9.01 -17.93
C PHE A 5 -30.77 9.69 -19.30
N ASP A 6 -31.57 10.72 -19.60
CA ASP A 6 -31.45 11.49 -20.83
C ASP A 6 -30.11 12.24 -20.92
N GLU A 7 -29.64 12.78 -19.80
CA GLU A 7 -28.36 13.47 -19.70
C GLU A 7 -27.18 12.51 -19.79
N PHE A 8 -27.31 11.32 -19.20
CA PHE A 8 -26.35 10.23 -19.36
C PHE A 8 -26.24 9.75 -20.81
N PHE A 9 -27.37 9.53 -21.49
CA PHE A 9 -27.39 9.04 -22.86
C PHE A 9 -26.91 10.08 -23.87
N ALA A 10 -27.25 11.37 -23.70
CA ALA A 10 -26.73 12.44 -24.54
C ALA A 10 -25.19 12.56 -24.47
N ASN A 11 -24.62 12.39 -23.26
CA ASN A 11 -23.17 12.39 -23.05
C ASN A 11 -22.48 11.21 -23.74
N ILE A 12 -23.09 10.03 -23.69
CA ILE A 12 -22.58 8.84 -24.38
C ILE A 12 -22.72 8.99 -25.90
N GLU A 13 -23.84 9.50 -26.41
CA GLU A 13 -24.05 9.73 -27.85
C GLU A 13 -23.04 10.72 -28.43
N TYR A 14 -22.77 11.83 -27.74
CA TYR A 14 -21.75 12.79 -28.17
C TYR A 14 -20.34 12.19 -28.16
N ALA A 15 -19.98 11.44 -27.11
CA ALA A 15 -18.68 10.78 -26.98
C ALA A 15 -18.39 9.76 -28.11
N MET A 16 -19.43 9.24 -28.76
CA MET A 16 -19.31 8.31 -29.89
C MET A 16 -19.15 9.02 -31.26
N THR A 17 -19.31 10.34 -31.34
CA THR A 17 -19.19 11.09 -32.60
C THR A 17 -17.72 11.22 -33.06
N SER A 18 -17.50 11.50 -34.35
CA SER A 18 -16.16 11.85 -34.85
C SER A 18 -15.66 13.19 -34.28
N LEU A 19 -16.59 14.11 -34.00
CA LEU A 19 -16.29 15.44 -33.45
C LEU A 19 -15.66 15.38 -32.05
N ALA A 20 -16.06 14.41 -31.21
CA ALA A 20 -15.46 14.18 -29.89
C ALA A 20 -14.03 13.64 -29.98
N ARG A 21 -13.72 12.84 -31.01
CA ARG A 21 -12.37 12.31 -31.28
C ARG A 21 -11.42 13.38 -31.80
N ASP A 22 -11.90 14.25 -32.70
CA ASP A 22 -11.11 15.36 -33.26
C ASP A 22 -10.74 16.42 -32.21
N ARG A 23 -11.46 16.45 -31.07
CA ARG A 23 -11.19 17.35 -29.93
C ARG A 23 -10.43 16.68 -28.78
N HIS A 24 -9.86 15.49 -28.99
CA HIS A 24 -9.02 14.75 -28.03
C HIS A 24 -9.67 14.47 -26.65
N LEU A 25 -10.99 14.32 -26.60
CA LEU A 25 -11.70 13.96 -25.37
C LEU A 25 -11.66 12.43 -25.20
N HIS A 26 -10.78 11.92 -24.33
CA HIS A 26 -10.49 10.48 -24.21
C HIS A 26 -11.00 9.81 -22.92
N GLN A 27 -11.66 10.54 -22.03
CA GLN A 27 -12.41 9.98 -20.89
C GLN A 27 -13.58 10.89 -20.53
N THR A 28 -14.77 10.31 -20.34
CA THR A 28 -15.87 10.98 -19.64
C THR A 28 -16.71 9.98 -18.84
N ILE A 29 -16.50 9.99 -17.53
CA ILE A 29 -17.61 9.87 -16.58
C ILE A 29 -17.41 11.03 -15.60
N GLN A 30 -18.10 12.14 -15.84
CA GLN A 30 -18.14 13.25 -14.90
C GLN A 30 -19.34 13.07 -13.96
N GLY A 31 -19.12 13.28 -12.66
CA GLY A 31 -20.14 13.20 -11.61
C GLY A 31 -20.92 14.50 -11.38
N VAL A 32 -21.03 15.36 -12.40
CA VAL A 32 -21.69 16.67 -12.34
C VAL A 32 -22.80 16.78 -13.39
N THR A 33 -23.92 17.41 -13.04
CA THR A 33 -25.09 17.63 -13.94
C THR A 33 -25.04 19.03 -14.57
N HIS A 34 -25.64 19.21 -15.74
CA HIS A 34 -25.77 20.52 -16.39
C HIS A 34 -26.44 21.55 -15.48
N GLN A 35 -27.47 21.13 -14.72
CA GLN A 35 -28.10 21.98 -13.72
C GLN A 35 -27.12 22.40 -12.61
N SER A 36 -26.27 21.49 -12.11
CA SER A 36 -25.25 21.84 -11.11
C SER A 36 -24.19 22.81 -11.62
N MET A 37 -23.98 22.88 -12.94
CA MET A 37 -23.07 23.83 -13.58
C MET A 37 -23.72 25.21 -13.78
N LEU A 38 -25.01 25.24 -14.13
CA LEU A 38 -25.82 26.46 -14.14
C LEU A 38 -25.93 27.07 -12.74
N ASP A 39 -26.20 26.25 -11.72
CA ASP A 39 -26.31 26.67 -10.33
C ASP A 39 -24.97 27.18 -9.76
N ALA A 40 -23.84 26.70 -10.30
CA ALA A 40 -22.49 27.13 -9.94
C ALA A 40 -21.97 28.32 -10.78
N ASN A 41 -22.73 28.79 -11.77
CA ASN A 41 -22.37 29.86 -12.70
C ASN A 41 -20.99 29.65 -13.39
N ASP A 42 -20.66 28.39 -13.74
CA ASP A 42 -19.38 28.01 -14.34
C ASP A 42 -19.43 28.11 -15.87
N GLU A 43 -19.21 29.32 -16.39
CA GLU A 43 -19.26 29.62 -17.83
C GLU A 43 -18.30 28.76 -18.66
N HIS A 44 -17.14 28.37 -18.10
CA HIS A 44 -16.14 27.57 -18.81
C HIS A 44 -16.60 26.12 -19.03
N LEU A 45 -17.25 25.51 -18.03
CA LEU A 45 -17.84 24.17 -18.19
C LEU A 45 -19.13 24.21 -19.03
N LEU A 46 -19.93 25.27 -18.94
CA LEU A 46 -21.12 25.44 -19.77
C LEU A 46 -20.80 25.60 -21.27
N GLU A 47 -19.62 26.12 -21.60
CA GLU A 47 -19.08 26.17 -22.97
C GLU A 47 -18.53 24.82 -23.47
N ASN A 48 -18.45 23.80 -22.61
CA ASN A 48 -18.05 22.46 -23.04
C ASN A 48 -19.09 21.92 -24.04
N PRO A 49 -18.64 21.47 -25.23
CA PRO A 49 -19.54 21.00 -26.30
C PRO A 49 -20.52 19.91 -25.87
N ILE A 50 -20.15 19.09 -24.88
CA ILE A 50 -20.99 18.04 -24.29
C ILE A 50 -22.28 18.62 -23.71
N PHE A 51 -22.21 19.75 -23.01
CA PHE A 51 -23.36 20.39 -22.34
C PHE A 51 -24.13 21.36 -23.25
N SER A 52 -23.46 21.94 -24.26
CA SER A 52 -24.14 22.75 -25.28
C SER A 52 -25.20 21.97 -26.10
N GLN A 53 -25.00 20.65 -26.26
CA GLN A 53 -25.94 19.74 -26.93
C GLN A 53 -27.16 19.40 -26.06
N LEU A 54 -27.00 19.38 -24.73
CA LEU A 54 -28.08 19.17 -23.76
C LEU A 54 -29.09 20.33 -23.76
N ALA A 55 -28.63 21.57 -23.90
CA ALA A 55 -29.51 22.73 -24.10
C ALA A 55 -30.35 22.62 -25.40
N HIS A 56 -29.85 21.92 -26.42
CA HIS A 56 -30.57 21.67 -27.67
C HIS A 56 -31.59 20.51 -27.53
N PHE A 57 -31.32 19.54 -26.66
CA PHE A 57 -32.18 18.39 -26.37
C PHE A 57 -33.29 18.71 -25.36
N GLN A 58 -32.99 19.49 -24.31
CA GLN A 58 -33.97 19.98 -23.33
C GLN A 58 -35.03 20.88 -23.98
N ARG A 59 -34.64 21.75 -24.93
CA ARG A 59 -35.59 22.51 -25.78
C ARG A 59 -36.51 21.63 -26.65
N LYS A 60 -36.14 20.36 -26.87
CA LYS A 60 -36.97 19.35 -27.55
C LYS A 60 -37.85 18.56 -26.57
N GLN A 61 -37.43 18.38 -25.32
CA GLN A 61 -38.18 17.70 -24.25
C GLN A 61 -39.26 18.58 -23.61
N ASP A 62 -39.09 19.90 -23.58
CA ASP A 62 -40.16 20.84 -23.21
C ASP A 62 -41.40 20.74 -24.14
N ALA A 63 -41.28 20.00 -25.26
CA ALA A 63 -42.38 19.66 -26.15
C ALA A 63 -43.07 18.30 -25.83
N GLY A 64 -42.71 17.59 -24.76
CA GLY A 64 -43.52 16.51 -24.19
C GLY A 64 -42.77 15.32 -23.59
N ALA A 65 -43.10 15.06 -22.30
CA ALA A 65 -43.09 13.80 -21.54
C ALA A 65 -41.99 13.56 -20.45
N THR A 66 -42.53 13.08 -19.32
CA THR A 66 -42.12 12.85 -17.91
C THR A 66 -40.83 12.07 -17.57
N GLN A 67 -40.17 12.50 -16.49
CA GLN A 67 -39.02 11.91 -15.78
C GLN A 67 -39.36 10.64 -14.96
N THR A 68 -38.42 9.67 -14.89
CA THR A 68 -38.41 8.60 -13.87
C THR A 68 -37.01 8.41 -13.26
N GLY A 69 -36.93 8.48 -11.91
CA GLY A 69 -35.71 8.36 -11.10
C GLY A 69 -35.49 6.95 -10.51
N LYS A 70 -34.24 6.66 -10.11
CA LYS A 70 -33.69 5.36 -9.67
C LYS A 70 -34.22 4.87 -8.31
N VAL A 71 -34.37 3.54 -8.16
CA VAL A 71 -34.68 2.83 -6.89
C VAL A 71 -33.65 1.73 -6.63
N ASP A 72 -33.09 1.66 -5.42
CA ASP A 72 -32.21 0.56 -4.96
C ASP A 72 -33.05 -0.65 -4.51
N LEU A 73 -33.29 -1.57 -5.45
CA LEU A 73 -34.26 -2.66 -5.33
C LEU A 73 -34.08 -3.53 -4.08
N LYS A 74 -32.83 -3.77 -3.66
CA LYS A 74 -32.54 -4.70 -2.56
C LYS A 74 -32.86 -4.09 -1.21
N MET A 75 -32.62 -2.79 -1.05
CA MET A 75 -32.96 -2.06 0.16
C MET A 75 -34.47 -1.79 0.22
N THR A 76 -35.09 -1.45 -0.92
CA THR A 76 -36.51 -1.09 -0.96
C THR A 76 -37.42 -2.32 -0.79
N LEU A 77 -37.08 -3.48 -1.36
CA LEU A 77 -37.83 -4.74 -1.13
C LEU A 77 -37.89 -5.15 0.34
N GLY A 78 -36.86 -4.85 1.13
CA GLY A 78 -36.82 -5.11 2.56
C GLY A 78 -37.76 -4.22 3.40
N THR A 79 -38.35 -3.19 2.79
CA THR A 79 -39.22 -2.20 3.45
C THR A 79 -40.67 -2.25 3.01
N VAL A 80 -41.00 -3.14 2.06
CA VAL A 80 -42.35 -3.25 1.50
C VAL A 80 -43.29 -3.95 2.48
N LYS A 81 -44.52 -3.44 2.60
CA LYS A 81 -45.51 -3.92 3.60
C LYS A 81 -46.58 -4.83 3.01
N THR A 82 -46.75 -4.83 1.68
CA THR A 82 -47.76 -5.62 0.97
C THR A 82 -47.19 -6.32 -0.27
N MET A 83 -47.82 -7.42 -0.68
CA MET A 83 -47.34 -8.20 -1.83
C MET A 83 -47.54 -7.46 -3.16
N GLU A 84 -48.61 -6.69 -3.29
CA GLU A 84 -48.88 -5.85 -4.48
C GLU A 84 -47.82 -4.76 -4.69
N GLU A 85 -47.35 -4.11 -3.61
CA GLU A 85 -46.26 -3.13 -3.68
C GLU A 85 -44.93 -3.80 -4.09
N ALA A 86 -44.66 -5.03 -3.63
CA ALA A 86 -43.45 -5.75 -3.99
C ALA A 86 -43.48 -6.18 -5.45
N GLU A 87 -44.64 -6.64 -5.93
CA GLU A 87 -44.86 -6.98 -7.33
C GLU A 87 -44.74 -5.76 -8.25
N GLN A 88 -45.25 -4.60 -7.84
CA GLN A 88 -45.14 -3.36 -8.61
C GLN A 88 -43.68 -2.89 -8.72
N LEU A 89 -42.94 -2.92 -7.60
CA LEU A 89 -41.53 -2.53 -7.56
C LEU A 89 -40.65 -3.44 -8.44
N ILE A 90 -40.93 -4.75 -8.43
CA ILE A 90 -40.26 -5.73 -9.29
C ILE A 90 -40.64 -5.52 -10.76
N ARG A 91 -41.91 -5.22 -11.08
CA ARG A 91 -42.35 -4.90 -12.45
C ARG A 91 -41.63 -3.66 -12.99
N ASP A 92 -41.52 -2.60 -12.20
CA ASP A 92 -40.91 -1.34 -12.62
C ASP A 92 -39.40 -1.49 -12.89
N ALA A 93 -38.68 -2.21 -12.03
CA ALA A 93 -37.26 -2.51 -12.24
C ALA A 93 -37.01 -3.48 -13.40
N THR A 94 -37.95 -4.39 -13.64
CA THR A 94 -37.93 -5.26 -14.83
C THR A 94 -38.18 -4.44 -16.09
N LEU A 95 -39.06 -3.44 -16.02
CA LEU A 95 -39.32 -2.49 -17.11
C LEU A 95 -38.06 -1.69 -17.47
N THR A 96 -37.29 -1.18 -16.50
CA THR A 96 -36.05 -0.43 -16.75
C THR A 96 -34.99 -1.25 -17.49
N ASN A 97 -34.79 -2.52 -17.12
CA ASN A 97 -33.88 -3.43 -17.83
C ASN A 97 -34.39 -3.77 -19.24
N ILE A 98 -35.71 -3.86 -19.42
CA ILE A 98 -36.35 -4.05 -20.74
C ILE A 98 -36.20 -2.78 -21.60
N GLU A 99 -36.28 -1.58 -21.03
CA GLU A 99 -36.11 -0.32 -21.75
C GLU A 99 -34.67 -0.10 -22.21
N LEU A 100 -33.67 -0.34 -21.34
CA LEU A 100 -32.25 -0.30 -21.72
C LEU A 100 -31.94 -1.29 -22.83
N LYS A 101 -32.44 -2.53 -22.71
CA LYS A 101 -32.35 -3.55 -23.76
C LYS A 101 -32.99 -3.07 -25.06
N ASN A 102 -34.22 -2.56 -24.99
CA ASN A 102 -34.98 -2.13 -26.16
C ASN A 102 -34.35 -0.91 -26.83
N TRP A 103 -33.68 -0.04 -26.08
CA TRP A 103 -32.86 1.03 -26.63
C TRP A 103 -31.63 0.46 -27.34
N MET A 104 -30.85 -0.43 -26.72
CA MET A 104 -29.67 -1.04 -27.37
C MET A 104 -30.03 -1.85 -28.63
N VAL A 105 -31.12 -2.61 -28.61
CA VAL A 105 -31.64 -3.35 -29.77
C VAL A 105 -32.00 -2.40 -30.91
N ARG A 106 -32.63 -1.26 -30.60
CA ARG A 106 -33.03 -0.25 -31.59
C ARG A 106 -31.82 0.52 -32.12
N THR A 107 -31.00 1.08 -31.25
CA THR A 107 -29.87 1.97 -31.59
C THR A 107 -28.73 1.21 -32.26
N SER A 108 -28.42 -0.01 -31.80
CA SER A 108 -27.33 -0.82 -32.35
C SER A 108 -27.80 -1.87 -33.36
N GLN A 109 -29.09 -1.92 -33.71
CA GLN A 109 -29.71 -2.91 -34.61
C GLN A 109 -29.24 -4.35 -34.34
N VAL A 110 -29.26 -4.74 -33.07
CA VAL A 110 -28.78 -6.03 -32.58
C VAL A 110 -29.93 -6.81 -31.95
N SER A 111 -29.89 -8.15 -31.99
CA SER A 111 -30.81 -8.98 -31.20
C SER A 111 -30.16 -9.33 -29.86
N LEU A 112 -30.76 -8.87 -28.76
CA LEU A 112 -30.31 -9.15 -27.39
C LEU A 112 -31.49 -9.64 -26.55
N GLN A 113 -31.24 -10.52 -25.59
CA GLN A 113 -32.17 -10.90 -24.52
C GLN A 113 -31.90 -10.11 -23.24
N THR A 114 -32.92 -9.94 -22.39
CA THR A 114 -32.80 -9.17 -21.14
C THR A 114 -31.82 -9.83 -20.16
N SER A 115 -31.73 -11.16 -20.18
CA SER A 115 -30.75 -11.94 -19.41
C SER A 115 -29.30 -11.69 -19.84
N GLU A 116 -29.05 -11.25 -21.07
CA GLU A 116 -27.70 -10.93 -21.57
C GLU A 116 -27.17 -9.59 -21.03
N LEU A 117 -28.05 -8.70 -20.53
CA LEU A 117 -27.63 -7.46 -19.85
C LEU A 117 -27.13 -7.73 -18.43
N GLY A 118 -27.85 -8.57 -17.67
CA GLY A 118 -27.48 -8.94 -16.31
C GLY A 118 -26.42 -10.05 -16.22
N GLY A 119 -26.25 -10.83 -17.28
CA GLY A 119 -25.29 -11.94 -17.36
C GLY A 119 -23.96 -11.60 -18.03
N ALA A 120 -23.79 -10.40 -18.57
CA ALA A 120 -22.51 -9.97 -19.13
C ALA A 120 -21.52 -9.70 -17.99
N GLY A 121 -20.49 -10.54 -17.87
CA GLY A 121 -19.49 -10.46 -16.79
C GLY A 121 -18.67 -9.16 -16.74
N SER A 122 -18.80 -8.28 -17.74
CA SER A 122 -18.31 -6.90 -17.73
C SER A 122 -18.98 -6.06 -18.83
N ILE A 123 -18.89 -4.73 -18.72
CA ILE A 123 -19.39 -3.82 -19.76
C ILE A 123 -18.67 -4.02 -21.11
N MET A 124 -17.40 -4.43 -21.07
CA MET A 124 -16.61 -4.75 -22.26
C MET A 124 -17.10 -6.03 -22.95
N ALA A 125 -17.52 -7.04 -22.17
CA ALA A 125 -18.10 -8.27 -22.70
C ALA A 125 -19.47 -8.02 -23.36
N LEU A 126 -20.29 -7.15 -22.75
CA LEU A 126 -21.56 -6.72 -23.34
C LEU A 126 -21.33 -5.93 -24.65
N ALA A 127 -20.39 -4.99 -24.65
CA ALA A 127 -20.03 -4.20 -25.84
C ALA A 127 -19.52 -5.09 -26.99
N ALA A 128 -18.70 -6.10 -26.69
CA ALA A 128 -18.24 -7.07 -27.70
C ALA A 128 -19.39 -7.93 -28.25
N THR A 129 -20.34 -8.33 -27.41
CA THR A 129 -21.54 -9.08 -27.81
C THR A 129 -22.44 -8.25 -28.72
N VAL A 130 -22.65 -6.98 -28.36
CA VAL A 130 -23.41 -6.02 -29.16
C VAL A 130 -22.72 -5.76 -30.50
N ALA A 131 -21.42 -5.52 -30.52
CA ALA A 131 -20.65 -5.26 -31.73
C ALA A 131 -20.62 -6.47 -32.69
N SER A 132 -20.43 -7.69 -32.18
CA SER A 132 -20.39 -8.90 -33.03
C SER A 132 -21.73 -9.22 -33.70
N ARG A 133 -22.84 -8.78 -33.12
CA ARG A 133 -24.21 -9.09 -33.58
C ARG A 133 -24.94 -7.90 -34.21
N SER A 134 -24.37 -6.70 -34.11
CA SER A 134 -24.94 -5.47 -34.69
C SER A 134 -24.92 -5.53 -36.21
N LYS A 135 -26.08 -5.31 -36.83
CA LYS A 135 -26.22 -5.21 -38.29
C LYS A 135 -25.57 -3.96 -38.88
N LEU A 136 -25.18 -2.99 -38.05
CA LEU A 136 -24.55 -1.74 -38.46
C LEU A 136 -23.06 -1.89 -38.78
N ILE A 137 -22.44 -3.01 -38.37
CA ILE A 137 -21.02 -3.30 -38.66
C ILE A 137 -20.94 -4.17 -39.92
N PRO A 138 -20.12 -3.85 -40.94
CA PRO A 138 -20.02 -4.67 -42.17
C PRO A 138 -19.57 -6.12 -41.90
N ASP A 139 -20.12 -7.09 -42.64
CA ASP A 139 -19.89 -8.52 -42.40
C ASP A 139 -18.41 -8.94 -42.53
N GLY A 140 -17.64 -8.28 -43.41
CA GLY A 140 -16.20 -8.52 -43.56
C GLY A 140 -15.37 -8.16 -42.32
N ILE A 141 -15.84 -7.21 -41.49
CA ILE A 141 -15.19 -6.80 -40.23
C ILE A 141 -15.68 -7.68 -39.06
N ARG A 142 -16.94 -8.15 -39.10
CA ARG A 142 -17.46 -9.11 -38.11
C ARG A 142 -16.75 -10.47 -38.20
N GLN A 143 -16.29 -10.87 -39.38
CA GLN A 143 -15.62 -12.15 -39.63
C GLN A 143 -14.09 -12.09 -39.56
N SER A 144 -13.47 -10.90 -39.53
CA SER A 144 -12.00 -10.72 -39.52
C SER A 144 -11.37 -10.80 -38.13
N ARG A 145 -12.13 -11.11 -37.08
CA ARG A 145 -11.56 -11.42 -35.76
C ARG A 145 -10.88 -12.80 -35.85
N PRO A 146 -9.63 -12.97 -35.36
CA PRO A 146 -9.11 -14.31 -35.11
C PRO A 146 -10.16 -15.07 -34.28
N GLN A 147 -10.42 -16.34 -34.61
CA GLN A 147 -11.21 -17.22 -33.75
C GLN A 147 -10.51 -17.31 -32.38
N GLU A 148 -10.84 -16.39 -31.47
CA GLU A 148 -10.67 -16.65 -30.04
C GLU A 148 -11.59 -17.80 -29.71
N ALA A 149 -10.97 -18.87 -29.23
CA ALA A 149 -11.61 -20.09 -28.81
C ALA A 149 -12.85 -19.78 -27.95
N ASN A 150 -13.89 -20.54 -28.21
CA ASN A 150 -15.16 -20.53 -27.52
C ASN A 150 -14.95 -20.79 -26.01
N THR A 151 -14.75 -19.75 -25.20
CA THR A 151 -14.89 -19.82 -23.73
C THR A 151 -16.20 -19.16 -23.33
N GLN A 152 -17.28 -19.93 -23.50
CA GLN A 152 -18.33 -19.88 -22.49
C GLN A 152 -17.69 -20.33 -21.17
N ALA A 153 -17.19 -19.38 -20.38
CA ALA A 153 -16.99 -19.63 -18.96
C ALA A 153 -18.41 -19.64 -18.35
N GLU A 154 -18.91 -20.86 -18.15
CA GLU A 154 -20.00 -21.12 -17.24
C GLU A 154 -19.81 -20.31 -15.95
N ILE A 155 -20.87 -19.64 -15.52
CA ILE A 155 -21.04 -19.29 -14.12
C ILE A 155 -21.13 -20.63 -13.39
N GLY A 156 -19.99 -21.11 -12.91
CA GLY A 156 -19.82 -22.42 -12.32
C GLY A 156 -18.53 -22.46 -11.53
N LYS A 157 -18.63 -23.00 -10.32
CA LYS A 157 -17.57 -23.48 -9.44
C LYS A 157 -16.17 -23.54 -10.09
N VAL A 158 -15.17 -23.01 -9.39
CA VAL A 158 -13.72 -23.20 -9.62
C VAL A 158 -13.44 -24.50 -10.42
N PRO A 159 -12.97 -24.40 -11.67
CA PRO A 159 -12.61 -25.59 -12.43
C PRO A 159 -11.43 -26.26 -11.76
N LYS A 160 -11.66 -27.48 -11.26
CA LYS A 160 -10.57 -28.43 -11.05
C LYS A 160 -10.08 -28.85 -12.44
N ASN A 161 -8.85 -28.47 -12.77
CA ASN A 161 -8.03 -28.92 -13.92
C ASN A 161 -8.50 -28.51 -15.34
N GLY A 162 -7.78 -27.57 -15.95
CA GLY A 162 -7.83 -27.28 -17.38
C GLY A 162 -6.80 -26.21 -17.79
N ALA A 163 -5.68 -26.62 -18.39
CA ALA A 163 -4.54 -25.78 -18.71
C ALA A 163 -4.79 -24.89 -19.95
N SER A 164 -4.91 -23.57 -19.73
CA SER A 164 -4.36 -22.55 -20.62
C SER A 164 -3.35 -21.76 -19.80
N GLY A 165 -2.08 -22.17 -19.86
CA GLY A 165 -1.03 -21.58 -19.04
C GLY A 165 -0.75 -20.12 -19.39
N PRO A 166 -0.11 -19.35 -18.49
CA PRO A 166 0.36 -18.01 -18.82
C PRO A 166 1.34 -18.04 -19.99
N ASN A 167 1.40 -16.99 -20.81
CA ASN A 167 2.41 -16.87 -21.89
C ASN A 167 3.80 -16.48 -21.34
N HIS A 168 3.95 -16.37 -20.02
CA HIS A 168 5.21 -16.08 -19.34
C HIS A 168 5.51 -17.14 -18.27
N SER A 169 6.80 -17.35 -17.94
CA SER A 169 7.27 -18.44 -17.07
C SER A 169 7.26 -18.13 -15.55
N PHE A 170 6.62 -17.03 -15.14
CA PHE A 170 6.67 -16.52 -13.76
C PHE A 170 5.45 -16.93 -12.94
N TYR A 171 5.65 -17.80 -11.94
CA TYR A 171 4.58 -18.26 -11.04
C TYR A 171 3.93 -17.11 -10.25
N CYS A 172 4.71 -16.09 -9.86
CA CYS A 172 4.23 -14.94 -9.10
C CYS A 172 3.20 -14.08 -9.85
N CYS A 173 3.16 -14.16 -11.17
CA CYS A 173 2.24 -13.40 -12.02
C CYS A 173 1.29 -14.33 -12.80
N ARG A 174 1.14 -15.59 -12.39
CA ARG A 174 0.41 -16.63 -13.18
C ARG A 174 -1.06 -16.32 -13.49
N ALA A 175 -1.66 -15.34 -12.80
CA ALA A 175 -3.01 -14.85 -13.08
C ALA A 175 -3.06 -13.88 -14.28
N SER A 176 -1.91 -13.40 -14.75
CA SER A 176 -1.78 -12.56 -15.93
C SER A 176 -1.48 -13.41 -17.17
N LYS A 177 -2.04 -13.05 -18.33
CA LYS A 177 -1.71 -13.70 -19.61
C LYS A 177 -0.33 -13.29 -20.10
N GLU A 178 -0.02 -12.00 -19.99
CA GLU A 178 1.27 -11.38 -20.33
C GLU A 178 1.97 -10.90 -19.05
N LEU A 179 3.30 -10.71 -19.11
CA LEU A 179 4.05 -10.19 -17.99
C LEU A 179 3.89 -8.66 -17.92
N PRO A 180 3.19 -8.09 -16.93
CA PRO A 180 3.02 -6.65 -16.84
C PRO A 180 4.33 -6.00 -16.42
N ARG A 181 4.95 -5.19 -17.28
CA ARG A 181 6.24 -4.53 -16.98
C ARG A 181 6.03 -3.11 -16.50
N HIS A 182 6.87 -2.67 -15.58
CA HIS A 182 6.84 -1.28 -15.11
C HIS A 182 7.19 -0.34 -16.27
N PRO A 183 6.33 0.65 -16.59
CA PRO A 183 6.64 1.61 -17.64
C PRO A 183 7.81 2.50 -17.22
N LEU A 184 8.57 3.01 -18.19
CA LEU A 184 9.55 4.07 -17.98
C LEU A 184 9.05 5.33 -18.70
N VAL A 185 8.85 6.39 -17.93
CA VAL A 185 8.37 7.71 -18.39
C VAL A 185 9.48 8.44 -19.13
N ASP A 186 9.13 9.35 -20.04
CA ASP A 186 10.11 10.25 -20.66
C ASP A 186 10.84 11.12 -19.62
N LEU A 187 12.14 11.38 -19.81
CA LEU A 187 12.90 12.16 -18.82
C LEU A 187 12.46 13.63 -18.78
N ASP A 188 12.09 14.22 -19.91
CA ASP A 188 11.63 15.61 -19.95
C ASP A 188 10.24 15.74 -19.31
N GLU A 189 9.36 14.76 -19.54
CA GLU A 189 8.08 14.64 -18.81
C GLU A 189 8.30 14.50 -17.30
N ALA A 190 9.23 13.64 -16.88
CA ALA A 190 9.54 13.46 -15.46
C ALA A 190 10.14 14.72 -14.80
N VAL A 191 10.93 15.51 -15.54
CA VAL A 191 11.44 16.82 -15.06
C VAL A 191 10.30 17.83 -14.91
N ASN A 192 9.37 17.88 -15.87
CA ASN A 192 8.19 18.76 -15.77
C ASN A 192 7.31 18.36 -14.58
N ASP A 193 7.04 17.07 -14.40
CA ASP A 193 6.27 16.56 -13.27
C ASP A 193 6.96 16.83 -11.94
N LEU A 194 8.29 16.70 -11.86
CA LEU A 194 9.06 17.11 -10.68
C LEU A 194 8.83 18.59 -10.37
N LEU A 195 9.01 19.48 -11.34
CA LEU A 195 8.85 20.93 -11.14
C LEU A 195 7.40 21.31 -10.77
N ASN A 196 6.41 20.66 -11.35
CA ASN A 196 5.00 20.82 -10.96
C ASN A 196 4.76 20.33 -9.53
N GLY A 197 5.37 19.19 -9.18
CA GLY A 197 5.22 18.53 -7.89
C GLY A 197 5.88 19.25 -6.74
N ILE A 198 7.09 19.83 -6.92
CA ILE A 198 7.87 20.41 -5.82
C ILE A 198 8.15 21.91 -5.98
N GLY A 199 7.78 22.52 -7.10
CA GLY A 199 8.04 23.94 -7.36
C GLY A 199 7.43 24.88 -6.33
N HIS A 200 6.28 24.52 -5.76
CA HIS A 200 5.62 25.32 -4.71
C HIS A 200 6.38 25.30 -3.35
N ILE A 201 7.40 24.45 -3.19
CA ILE A 201 8.25 24.36 -1.97
C ILE A 201 9.35 25.45 -1.98
N THR A 202 9.51 26.16 -3.09
CA THR A 202 10.44 27.28 -3.19
C THR A 202 9.92 28.47 -2.39
N HIS A 203 10.80 29.13 -1.65
CA HIS A 203 10.46 30.33 -0.87
C HIS A 203 10.59 31.62 -1.69
N THR A 204 11.40 31.61 -2.75
CA THR A 204 11.63 32.78 -3.61
C THR A 204 11.61 32.39 -5.09
N GLN A 205 11.42 33.40 -5.95
CA GLN A 205 11.46 33.21 -7.40
C GLN A 205 12.85 32.76 -7.87
N GLU A 206 13.91 33.21 -7.19
CA GLU A 206 15.30 32.81 -7.46
C GLU A 206 15.53 31.34 -7.14
N GLU A 207 15.00 30.84 -6.01
CA GLU A 207 15.06 29.40 -5.70
C GLU A 207 14.36 28.57 -6.78
N TYR A 208 13.19 29.00 -7.26
CA TYR A 208 12.49 28.31 -8.36
C TYR A 208 13.27 28.35 -9.68
N ALA A 209 13.81 29.52 -10.04
CA ALA A 209 14.61 29.67 -11.25
C ALA A 209 15.84 28.75 -11.24
N GLU A 210 16.52 28.64 -10.11
CA GLU A 210 17.70 27.80 -9.96
C GLU A 210 17.36 26.30 -9.93
N LEU A 211 16.29 25.91 -9.23
CA LEU A 211 15.77 24.54 -9.27
C LEU A 211 15.41 24.14 -10.71
N SER A 212 14.66 24.98 -11.41
CA SER A 212 14.25 24.75 -12.80
C SER A 212 15.46 24.63 -13.72
N ARG A 213 16.44 25.53 -13.62
CA ARG A 213 17.69 25.46 -14.39
C ARG A 213 18.41 24.12 -14.16
N LYS A 214 18.57 23.69 -12.90
CA LYS A 214 19.24 22.42 -12.56
C LYS A 214 18.46 21.19 -13.04
N ALA A 215 17.12 21.22 -12.94
CA ALA A 215 16.27 20.12 -13.39
C ALA A 215 16.35 19.94 -14.91
N HIS A 216 16.30 21.03 -15.69
CA HIS A 216 16.50 20.96 -17.13
C HIS A 216 17.94 20.59 -17.51
N ALA A 217 18.94 21.00 -16.73
CA ALA A 217 20.33 20.58 -16.93
C ALA A 217 20.52 19.06 -16.74
N LEU A 218 19.78 18.44 -15.81
CA LEU A 218 19.75 16.97 -15.67
C LEU A 218 19.27 16.29 -16.96
N ALA A 219 18.25 16.84 -17.62
CA ALA A 219 17.66 16.28 -18.83
C ALA A 219 18.37 16.69 -20.14
N ALA A 220 19.25 17.69 -20.10
CA ALA A 220 19.87 18.25 -21.30
C ALA A 220 20.60 17.19 -22.17
N PRO A 221 20.61 17.34 -23.51
CA PRO A 221 21.35 16.44 -24.39
C PRO A 221 22.82 16.34 -23.98
N GLY A 222 23.31 15.09 -23.85
CA GLY A 222 24.70 14.82 -23.47
C GLY A 222 25.00 14.97 -21.98
N SER A 223 24.04 15.35 -21.12
CA SER A 223 24.22 15.37 -19.67
C SER A 223 24.41 13.96 -19.08
N LEU A 224 24.98 13.86 -17.87
CA LEU A 224 25.05 12.59 -17.14
C LEU A 224 23.65 12.01 -16.91
N GLY A 225 22.66 12.83 -16.50
CA GLY A 225 21.28 12.40 -16.29
C GLY A 225 20.66 11.75 -17.53
N ARG A 226 20.79 12.38 -18.71
CA ARG A 226 20.29 11.82 -19.97
C ARG A 226 21.01 10.52 -20.36
N ARG A 227 22.33 10.43 -20.14
CA ARG A 227 23.08 9.20 -20.44
C ARG A 227 22.66 8.04 -19.53
N LEU A 228 22.52 8.28 -18.23
CA LEU A 228 22.01 7.28 -17.27
C LEU A 228 20.57 6.87 -17.60
N TYR A 229 19.73 7.84 -17.93
CA TYR A 229 18.37 7.58 -18.39
C TYR A 229 18.33 6.72 -19.66
N ASN A 230 19.18 6.99 -20.66
CA ASN A 230 19.25 6.19 -21.88
C ASN A 230 19.69 4.74 -21.58
N GLN A 231 20.56 4.52 -20.60
CA GLN A 231 20.89 3.17 -20.12
C GLN A 231 19.68 2.48 -19.48
N LEU A 232 18.87 3.22 -18.70
CA LEU A 232 17.62 2.70 -18.14
C LEU A 232 16.58 2.39 -19.22
N ARG A 233 16.45 3.25 -20.24
CA ARG A 233 15.57 3.03 -21.39
C ARG A 233 15.95 1.76 -22.15
N ALA A 234 17.24 1.58 -22.45
CA ALA A 234 17.73 0.36 -23.07
C ALA A 234 17.41 -0.90 -22.23
N LYS A 235 17.48 -0.81 -20.90
CA LYS A 235 17.06 -1.90 -19.99
C LYS A 235 15.54 -2.12 -20.00
N ALA A 236 14.74 -1.05 -20.01
CA ALA A 236 13.28 -1.13 -20.01
C ALA A 236 12.75 -1.77 -21.32
N ASP A 237 13.41 -1.50 -22.44
CA ASP A 237 13.04 -2.00 -23.77
C ASP A 237 13.55 -3.43 -24.03
N ASP A 238 14.52 -3.95 -23.25
CA ASP A 238 15.05 -5.31 -23.40
C ASP A 238 14.06 -6.37 -22.88
N PRO A 239 13.55 -7.29 -23.73
CA PRO A 239 12.64 -8.35 -23.32
C PRO A 239 13.24 -9.35 -22.31
N ARG A 240 14.56 -9.37 -22.11
CA ARG A 240 15.23 -10.23 -21.11
C ARG A 240 15.29 -9.60 -19.72
N VAL A 241 15.08 -8.29 -19.62
CA VAL A 241 15.02 -7.59 -18.34
C VAL A 241 13.61 -7.69 -17.78
N GLU A 242 13.49 -8.31 -16.60
CA GLU A 242 12.20 -8.50 -15.93
C GLU A 242 11.61 -7.20 -15.38
N SER A 243 12.47 -6.33 -14.84
CA SER A 243 12.11 -5.01 -14.29
C SER A 243 13.34 -4.11 -14.30
N TRP A 244 13.21 -2.93 -14.89
CA TRP A 244 14.28 -1.93 -14.91
C TRP A 244 14.44 -1.21 -13.55
N ILE A 245 13.37 -1.12 -12.76
CA ILE A 245 13.30 -0.30 -11.54
C ILE A 245 13.59 -1.08 -10.25
N ALA A 246 13.23 -2.37 -10.17
CA ALA A 246 13.20 -3.10 -8.90
C ALA A 246 14.56 -3.14 -8.17
N GLY A 247 15.64 -3.43 -8.90
CA GLY A 247 17.00 -3.50 -8.35
C GLY A 247 17.56 -2.12 -7.93
N PRO A 248 17.60 -1.13 -8.85
CA PRO A 248 18.06 0.22 -8.52
C PRO A 248 17.28 0.86 -7.37
N LEU A 249 15.95 0.72 -7.36
CA LEU A 249 15.10 1.28 -6.31
C LEU A 249 15.35 0.62 -4.95
N LEU A 250 15.55 -0.71 -4.91
CA LEU A 250 15.92 -1.42 -3.69
C LEU A 250 17.21 -0.87 -3.07
N LYS A 251 18.22 -0.55 -3.91
CA LYS A 251 19.46 0.08 -3.45
C LYS A 251 19.23 1.49 -2.92
N ALA A 252 18.54 2.33 -3.71
CA ALA A 252 18.29 3.74 -3.39
C ALA A 252 17.54 3.92 -2.07
N LEU A 253 16.48 3.13 -1.88
CA LEU A 253 15.57 3.31 -0.75
C LEU A 253 15.97 2.56 0.50
N TYR A 254 16.76 1.48 0.38
CA TYR A 254 17.02 0.59 1.50
C TYR A 254 18.49 0.24 1.62
N LEU A 255 19.05 -0.50 0.66
CA LEU A 255 20.33 -1.18 0.86
C LEU A 255 21.53 -0.25 0.99
N LYS A 256 21.52 0.95 0.39
CA LYS A 256 22.61 1.92 0.59
C LYS A 256 22.41 2.85 1.78
N ARG A 257 21.21 2.92 2.36
CA ARG A 257 20.98 3.75 3.55
C ARG A 257 21.71 3.15 4.76
N ARG A 258 22.50 3.99 5.44
CA ARG A 258 23.42 3.57 6.52
C ARG A 258 22.88 3.85 7.93
N TYR A 259 21.83 4.66 8.07
CA TYR A 259 21.16 4.83 9.35
C TYR A 259 20.52 3.50 9.83
N PRO A 260 20.24 3.34 11.14
CA PRO A 260 19.65 2.12 11.69
C PRO A 260 18.34 1.67 11.03
N ILE A 261 18.16 0.36 10.82
CA ILE A 261 16.88 -0.18 10.28
C ILE A 261 15.71 0.17 11.20
N VAL A 262 15.90 0.06 12.52
CA VAL A 262 14.88 0.46 13.50
C VAL A 262 15.35 1.66 14.30
N PRO A 263 14.42 2.57 14.66
CA PRO A 263 12.99 2.51 14.39
C PRO A 263 12.58 3.04 12.99
N PHE A 264 13.53 3.34 12.10
CA PHE A 264 13.31 4.26 10.97
C PHE A 264 12.91 3.64 9.62
N SER A 265 13.02 2.33 9.47
CA SER A 265 12.82 1.63 8.20
C SER A 265 11.91 0.42 8.32
N SER A 266 11.80 -0.24 9.48
CA SER A 266 10.84 -1.34 9.68
C SER A 266 9.46 -0.82 10.05
N PHE A 267 8.42 -1.57 9.67
CA PHE A 267 7.04 -1.29 10.07
C PHE A 267 6.46 -2.46 10.86
N LEU A 268 5.45 -2.16 11.68
CA LEU A 268 4.74 -3.10 12.53
C LEU A 268 3.25 -3.06 12.21
N GLY A 269 2.57 -4.20 12.36
CA GLY A 269 1.12 -4.28 12.51
C GLY A 269 0.74 -5.17 13.68
N THR A 270 0.01 -4.63 14.66
CA THR A 270 -0.60 -5.46 15.72
C THR A 270 -1.83 -6.21 15.19
N HIS A 271 -2.07 -7.41 15.71
CA HIS A 271 -3.29 -8.15 15.39
C HIS A 271 -4.48 -7.61 16.21
N PHE A 272 -5.70 -7.83 15.72
CA PHE A 272 -6.91 -7.27 16.33
C PHE A 272 -7.27 -7.92 17.66
N ASP A 273 -6.92 -9.20 17.84
CA ASP A 273 -7.21 -9.93 19.07
C ASP A 273 -6.07 -10.89 19.49
N THR A 274 -6.33 -11.68 20.54
CA THR A 274 -5.40 -12.64 21.14
C THR A 274 -5.05 -13.80 20.21
N SER A 275 -3.82 -14.31 20.33
CA SER A 275 -3.12 -14.92 19.20
C SER A 275 -2.75 -16.39 19.36
N GLY A 276 -3.53 -17.17 20.11
CA GLY A 276 -3.22 -18.57 20.44
C GLY A 276 -2.91 -19.49 19.24
N CYS A 277 -3.29 -19.09 18.03
CA CYS A 277 -3.10 -19.84 16.77
C CYS A 277 -2.35 -19.07 15.66
N ALA A 278 -1.96 -17.80 15.85
CA ALA A 278 -1.40 -16.98 14.76
C ALA A 278 -0.15 -17.62 14.13
N TYR A 279 0.66 -18.27 14.95
CA TYR A 279 1.83 -19.00 14.49
C TYR A 279 1.51 -20.20 13.59
N GLN A 280 0.43 -20.95 13.85
CA GLN A 280 0.04 -22.08 13.01
C GLN A 280 -0.35 -21.59 11.61
N ALA A 281 -1.21 -20.57 11.55
CA ALA A 281 -1.62 -19.96 10.29
C ALA A 281 -0.43 -19.39 9.49
N LEU A 282 0.61 -18.90 10.18
CA LEU A 282 1.87 -18.49 9.55
C LEU A 282 2.62 -19.68 8.91
N CYS A 283 2.68 -20.83 9.58
CA CYS A 283 3.30 -22.04 9.04
C CYS A 283 2.53 -22.59 7.85
N GLU A 284 1.20 -22.62 7.92
CA GLU A 284 0.33 -23.02 6.81
C GLU A 284 0.50 -22.08 5.61
N PHE A 285 0.58 -20.78 5.85
CA PHE A 285 0.85 -19.80 4.79
C PHE A 285 2.21 -20.05 4.13
N LYS A 286 3.27 -20.33 4.91
CA LYS A 286 4.58 -20.71 4.36
C LYS A 286 4.47 -22.00 3.52
N HIS A 287 3.80 -23.02 4.02
CA HIS A 287 3.62 -24.27 3.29
C HIS A 287 2.92 -24.04 1.96
N ASP A 288 1.84 -23.25 1.94
CA ASP A 288 1.12 -22.88 0.71
C ASP A 288 1.99 -22.09 -0.26
N LEU A 289 2.86 -21.20 0.25
CA LEU A 289 3.79 -20.42 -0.56
C LEU A 289 4.84 -21.33 -1.22
N ASP A 290 5.51 -22.16 -0.43
CA ASP A 290 6.59 -23.04 -0.88
C ASP A 290 6.07 -24.11 -1.84
N SER A 291 4.88 -24.64 -1.57
CA SER A 291 4.22 -25.63 -2.41
C SER A 291 3.50 -25.04 -3.63
N ARG A 292 3.59 -23.71 -3.84
CA ARG A 292 2.95 -23.00 -4.96
C ARG A 292 1.43 -23.26 -5.02
N LYS A 293 0.79 -23.15 -3.86
CA LYS A 293 -0.67 -23.27 -3.68
C LYS A 293 -1.35 -21.97 -3.25
N LEU A 294 -0.59 -20.93 -2.87
CA LEU A 294 -1.18 -19.62 -2.56
C LEU A 294 -1.89 -19.03 -3.78
N GLU A 295 -3.18 -18.75 -3.64
CA GLU A 295 -4.00 -18.09 -4.68
C GLU A 295 -3.46 -16.69 -5.04
N PRO A 296 -3.66 -16.22 -6.29
CA PRO A 296 -3.28 -14.87 -6.68
C PRO A 296 -4.07 -13.82 -5.89
N ASP A 297 -3.41 -12.72 -5.55
CA ASP A 297 -4.06 -11.56 -4.92
C ASP A 297 -4.43 -10.52 -5.99
N PHE A 298 -5.46 -9.73 -5.74
CA PHE A 298 -5.99 -8.77 -6.69
C PHE A 298 -6.20 -7.42 -6.03
N LEU A 299 -5.91 -6.35 -6.79
CA LEU A 299 -6.33 -4.99 -6.48
C LEU A 299 -7.38 -4.57 -7.51
N GLY A 300 -8.64 -4.49 -7.09
CA GLY A 300 -9.77 -4.41 -8.02
C GLY A 300 -9.78 -5.66 -8.92
N GLU A 301 -9.79 -5.46 -10.23
CA GLU A 301 -9.77 -6.55 -11.22
C GLU A 301 -8.34 -6.93 -11.68
N ARG A 302 -7.30 -6.24 -11.20
CA ARG A 302 -5.92 -6.47 -11.63
C ARG A 302 -5.19 -7.42 -10.70
N PRO A 303 -4.59 -8.51 -11.20
CA PRO A 303 -3.78 -9.39 -10.37
C PRO A 303 -2.49 -8.68 -9.93
N ASN A 304 -2.09 -8.93 -8.69
CA ASN A 304 -0.83 -8.47 -8.12
C ASN A 304 0.26 -9.54 -8.34
N CYS A 305 1.48 -9.08 -8.60
CA CYS A 305 2.69 -9.88 -8.58
C CYS A 305 3.00 -10.35 -7.15
N GLY A 306 3.04 -11.67 -6.95
CA GLY A 306 3.36 -12.30 -5.67
C GLY A 306 4.85 -12.47 -5.37
N TYR A 307 5.77 -11.80 -6.09
CA TYR A 307 7.21 -12.06 -5.94
C TYR A 307 7.75 -11.69 -4.55
N SER A 308 7.31 -10.55 -3.99
CA SER A 308 7.75 -10.07 -2.68
C SER A 308 7.38 -11.04 -1.55
N LEU A 309 6.30 -11.82 -1.69
CA LEU A 309 5.91 -12.86 -0.72
C LEU A 309 7.02 -13.89 -0.50
N THR A 310 7.84 -14.15 -1.52
CA THR A 310 8.95 -15.09 -1.42
C THR A 310 10.03 -14.63 -0.44
N TRP A 311 10.04 -13.35 -0.07
CA TRP A 311 10.97 -12.77 0.91
C TRP A 311 10.40 -12.76 2.34
N LEU A 312 9.16 -13.23 2.59
CA LEU A 312 8.60 -13.26 3.94
C LEU A 312 9.33 -14.24 4.87
N PHE A 313 9.75 -15.38 4.33
CA PHE A 313 10.32 -16.49 5.10
C PHE A 313 11.77 -16.75 4.71
N ASN A 314 12.54 -17.25 5.67
CA ASN A 314 13.94 -17.62 5.49
C ASN A 314 14.81 -16.48 4.93
N ALA A 315 14.38 -15.24 5.15
CA ALA A 315 15.01 -14.05 4.62
C ALA A 315 15.49 -13.12 5.73
N LEU A 316 16.49 -12.32 5.40
CA LEU A 316 16.93 -11.18 6.21
C LEU A 316 17.60 -10.13 5.33
N ARG A 317 17.81 -8.95 5.91
CA ARG A 317 18.76 -7.95 5.43
C ARG A 317 20.10 -8.11 6.13
N GLU A 318 21.08 -8.64 5.42
CA GLU A 318 22.44 -8.79 5.91
C GLU A 318 23.19 -7.44 5.87
N PRO A 319 23.73 -6.95 7.00
CA PRO A 319 24.52 -5.73 7.03
C PRO A 319 25.85 -5.94 6.30
N ASN A 320 26.19 -5.02 5.41
CA ASN A 320 27.46 -4.99 4.70
C ASN A 320 27.96 -3.55 4.62
N VAL A 321 29.27 -3.34 4.60
CA VAL A 321 29.85 -1.99 4.52
C VAL A 321 29.49 -1.34 3.18
N GLY A 322 28.98 -0.11 3.22
CA GLY A 322 28.59 0.68 2.05
C GLY A 322 27.23 0.29 1.44
N CYS A 323 26.92 -1.00 1.36
CA CYS A 323 25.64 -1.48 0.82
C CYS A 323 25.25 -2.84 1.39
N ASP A 324 24.13 -2.90 2.09
CA ASP A 324 23.56 -4.14 2.63
C ASP A 324 23.12 -5.09 1.52
N LYS A 325 22.77 -6.33 1.90
CA LYS A 325 22.28 -7.35 0.96
C LYS A 325 21.08 -8.09 1.51
N MET A 326 20.07 -8.30 0.67
CA MET A 326 18.98 -9.21 1.00
C MET A 326 19.43 -10.65 0.80
N MET A 327 19.27 -11.46 1.84
CA MET A 327 19.68 -12.86 1.87
C MET A 327 18.47 -13.76 2.07
N ARG A 328 18.45 -14.90 1.38
CA ARG A 328 17.47 -15.96 1.55
C ARG A 328 18.17 -17.30 1.71
N TYR A 329 17.62 -18.17 2.54
CA TYR A 329 18.15 -19.50 2.80
C TYR A 329 17.11 -20.59 2.47
N SER A 330 17.44 -21.46 1.53
CA SER A 330 16.58 -22.60 1.19
C SER A 330 16.79 -23.78 2.13
N GLY A 331 15.72 -24.56 2.37
CA GLY A 331 15.80 -25.84 3.09
C GLY A 331 15.99 -25.71 4.61
N VAL A 332 15.80 -24.52 5.17
CA VAL A 332 15.88 -24.29 6.62
C VAL A 332 14.46 -24.32 7.21
N GLU A 333 14.21 -25.29 8.08
CA GLU A 333 12.89 -25.53 8.68
C GLU A 333 12.94 -25.42 10.21
N HIS A 334 13.52 -24.33 10.72
CA HIS A 334 13.46 -23.99 12.15
C HIS A 334 13.06 -22.53 12.37
N ILE A 335 12.47 -22.25 13.52
CA ILE A 335 12.20 -20.91 14.03
C ILE A 335 13.21 -20.59 15.12
N ALA A 336 13.71 -19.35 15.08
CA ALA A 336 14.49 -18.77 16.16
C ALA A 336 13.51 -18.13 17.14
N VAL A 337 13.45 -18.63 18.37
CA VAL A 337 12.59 -18.09 19.42
C VAL A 337 13.44 -17.30 20.40
N LEU A 338 13.09 -16.03 20.60
CA LEU A 338 13.72 -15.15 21.58
C LEU A 338 12.83 -15.01 22.82
N ARG A 339 13.36 -15.40 23.98
CA ARG A 339 12.72 -15.20 25.29
C ARG A 339 13.73 -14.56 26.23
N ARG A 340 13.48 -13.32 26.64
CA ARG A 340 14.41 -12.53 27.47
C ARG A 340 15.83 -12.45 26.87
N GLY A 341 15.92 -12.41 25.53
CA GLY A 341 17.18 -12.40 24.79
C GLY A 341 17.85 -13.77 24.60
N HIS A 342 17.42 -14.80 25.33
CA HIS A 342 17.88 -16.17 25.11
C HIS A 342 17.29 -16.70 23.81
N LEU A 343 18.13 -17.41 23.04
CA LEU A 343 17.79 -17.94 21.73
C LEU A 343 17.54 -19.44 21.82
N PHE A 344 16.36 -19.85 21.37
CA PHE A 344 16.00 -21.26 21.22
C PHE A 344 15.78 -21.58 19.74
N ARG A 345 16.26 -22.74 19.31
CA ARG A 345 15.98 -23.29 17.99
C ARG A 345 14.81 -24.25 18.10
N VAL A 346 13.73 -23.95 17.38
CA VAL A 346 12.53 -24.80 17.35
C VAL A 346 12.34 -25.35 15.95
N SER A 347 12.46 -26.66 15.77
CA SER A 347 12.25 -27.34 14.49
C SER A 347 10.77 -27.29 14.07
N LEU A 348 10.52 -27.01 12.78
CA LEU A 348 9.21 -27.17 12.13
C LEU A 348 8.99 -28.58 11.58
N ARG A 349 9.98 -29.45 11.73
CA ARG A 349 9.97 -30.84 11.27
C ARG A 349 10.11 -31.80 12.45
N GLU A 350 9.40 -32.91 12.37
CA GLU A 350 9.56 -34.08 13.24
C GLU A 350 9.85 -35.29 12.34
N GLY A 351 11.13 -35.63 12.18
CA GLY A 351 11.55 -36.55 11.11
C GLY A 351 11.24 -35.95 9.73
N ASP A 352 10.53 -36.70 8.90
CA ASP A 352 10.09 -36.27 7.56
C ASP A 352 8.76 -35.48 7.57
N ASP A 353 8.07 -35.45 8.70
CA ASP A 353 6.75 -34.81 8.86
C ASP A 353 6.85 -33.36 9.36
N ILE A 354 5.77 -32.60 9.18
CA ILE A 354 5.63 -31.26 9.77
C ILE A 354 5.31 -31.42 11.27
N ALA A 355 6.00 -30.66 12.11
CA ALA A 355 5.79 -30.68 13.55
C ALA A 355 4.33 -30.35 13.89
N SER A 356 3.70 -31.17 14.73
CA SER A 356 2.29 -31.00 15.08
C SER A 356 2.05 -29.75 15.94
N TYR A 357 0.86 -29.17 15.83
CA TYR A 357 0.48 -28.02 16.65
C TYR A 357 0.60 -28.30 18.17
N PRO A 358 0.11 -29.43 18.72
CA PRO A 358 0.27 -29.74 20.14
C PRO A 358 1.75 -29.79 20.57
N LYS A 359 2.64 -30.34 19.73
CA LYS A 359 4.08 -30.38 20.00
C LYS A 359 4.67 -28.98 20.06
N LEU A 360 4.40 -28.15 19.05
CA LEU A 360 4.91 -26.77 18.98
C LEU A 360 4.39 -25.92 20.14
N LYS A 361 3.09 -26.03 20.44
CA LYS A 361 2.46 -25.38 21.61
C LYS A 361 3.15 -25.79 22.91
N ALA A 362 3.37 -27.09 23.12
CA ALA A 362 4.07 -27.60 24.30
C ALA A 362 5.54 -27.12 24.36
N THR A 363 6.24 -27.04 23.23
CA THR A 363 7.60 -26.49 23.16
C THR A 363 7.64 -25.01 23.54
N TYR A 364 6.73 -24.18 23.02
CA TYR A 364 6.68 -22.77 23.40
C TYR A 364 6.28 -22.57 24.86
N GLN A 365 5.34 -23.38 25.37
CA GLN A 365 4.99 -23.36 26.79
C GLN A 365 6.20 -23.71 27.66
N ALA A 366 6.95 -24.75 27.30
CA ALA A 366 8.16 -25.13 28.02
C ALA A 366 9.22 -24.01 28.01
N ILE A 367 9.38 -23.27 26.91
CA ILE A 367 10.25 -22.08 26.84
C ILE A 367 9.75 -20.96 27.76
N LEU A 368 8.43 -20.72 27.81
CA LEU A 368 7.82 -19.70 28.66
C LEU A 368 8.00 -20.01 30.16
N ASP A 369 7.98 -21.30 30.52
CA ASP A 369 8.09 -21.81 31.88
C ASP A 369 9.53 -21.82 32.42
N LEU A 370 10.54 -21.58 31.56
CA LEU A 370 11.94 -21.47 31.99
C LEU A 370 12.16 -20.25 32.89
N SER A 371 12.81 -20.47 34.03
CA SER A 371 13.34 -19.39 34.87
C SER A 371 14.67 -18.88 34.30
N LEU A 372 14.61 -17.81 33.50
CA LEU A 372 15.79 -17.15 32.94
C LEU A 372 16.13 -15.91 33.77
N GLU A 373 17.23 -15.94 34.50
CA GLU A 373 17.59 -14.88 35.46
C GLU A 373 18.15 -13.63 34.76
N GLU A 374 18.92 -13.79 33.69
CA GLU A 374 19.60 -12.69 32.98
C GLU A 374 18.78 -12.14 31.80
N ARG A 375 19.09 -10.89 31.42
CA ARG A 375 18.56 -10.25 30.20
C ARG A 375 19.69 -10.12 29.19
N LEU A 376 19.64 -10.87 28.09
CA LEU A 376 20.66 -10.82 27.03
C LEU A 376 20.31 -9.80 25.94
N TRP A 377 21.11 -8.76 25.79
CA TRP A 377 20.79 -7.62 24.91
C TRP A 377 21.34 -7.73 23.49
N THR A 378 21.81 -8.90 23.06
CA THR A 378 22.48 -9.11 21.76
C THR A 378 21.71 -8.56 20.57
N GLY A 379 20.37 -8.67 20.60
CA GLY A 379 19.49 -8.15 19.56
C GLY A 379 19.66 -6.65 19.31
N ILE A 380 20.09 -5.87 20.32
CA ILE A 380 20.28 -4.42 20.20
C ILE A 380 21.37 -4.05 19.19
N LEU A 381 22.31 -4.95 18.89
CA LEU A 381 23.33 -4.69 17.87
C LEU A 381 22.71 -4.43 16.48
N THR A 382 21.51 -4.95 16.23
CA THR A 382 20.76 -4.70 14.98
C THR A 382 20.16 -3.28 14.88
N THR A 383 20.28 -2.45 15.93
CA THR A 383 19.86 -1.04 15.95
C THR A 383 21.00 -0.06 15.68
N ASP A 384 22.21 -0.57 15.42
CA ASP A 384 23.37 0.26 15.07
C ASP A 384 23.28 0.79 13.63
N ASN A 385 24.13 1.78 13.33
CA ASN A 385 24.47 2.15 11.97
C ASN A 385 24.90 0.90 11.18
N ARG A 386 24.52 0.82 9.90
CA ARG A 386 24.68 -0.40 9.10
C ARG A 386 26.13 -0.79 8.85
N ASP A 387 27.03 0.18 8.70
CA ASP A 387 28.46 -0.11 8.48
C ASP A 387 29.16 -0.53 9.78
N SER A 388 28.82 0.14 10.89
CA SER A 388 29.27 -0.28 12.23
C SER A 388 28.75 -1.67 12.56
N TRP A 389 27.47 -1.95 12.29
CA TRP A 389 26.90 -3.27 12.49
C TRP A 389 27.56 -4.32 11.61
N ALA A 390 27.78 -4.05 10.32
CA ALA A 390 28.47 -4.96 9.41
C ALA A 390 29.84 -5.36 9.95
N THR A 391 30.61 -4.38 10.42
CA THR A 391 31.94 -4.57 10.99
C THR A 391 31.90 -5.41 12.26
N ASN A 392 31.02 -5.06 13.21
CA ASN A 392 30.91 -5.75 14.49
C ASN A 392 30.32 -7.16 14.36
N ARG A 393 29.36 -7.36 13.45
CA ARG A 393 28.84 -8.67 13.07
C ARG A 393 29.96 -9.57 12.55
N GLN A 394 30.78 -9.08 11.63
CA GLN A 394 31.91 -9.87 11.10
C GLN A 394 32.92 -10.21 12.19
N LYS A 395 33.21 -9.27 13.10
CA LYS A 395 34.02 -9.53 14.30
C LYS A 395 33.42 -10.69 15.11
N LEU A 396 32.14 -10.63 15.48
CA LEU A 396 31.45 -11.66 16.26
C LEU A 396 31.47 -13.04 15.58
N LEU A 397 31.26 -13.08 14.26
CA LEU A 397 31.34 -14.31 13.47
C LEU A 397 32.73 -14.94 13.48
N SER A 398 33.79 -14.13 13.56
CA SER A 398 35.18 -14.59 13.53
C SER A 398 35.76 -14.97 14.91
N LEU A 399 35.16 -14.49 16.00
CA LEU A 399 35.70 -14.64 17.36
C LEU A 399 35.56 -16.06 17.94
N ASP A 400 34.42 -16.71 17.78
CA ASP A 400 34.13 -18.04 18.36
C ASP A 400 33.04 -18.76 17.56
N ALA A 401 33.21 -20.06 17.31
CA ALA A 401 32.24 -20.87 16.57
C ALA A 401 30.83 -20.86 17.19
N ARG A 402 30.71 -20.72 18.52
CA ARG A 402 29.43 -20.62 19.24
C ARG A 402 28.73 -19.29 18.99
N LYS A 403 29.48 -18.18 18.93
CA LYS A 403 28.93 -16.86 18.53
C LYS A 403 28.44 -16.89 17.08
N ALA A 404 29.22 -17.54 16.21
CA ALA A 404 28.81 -17.74 14.83
C ALA A 404 27.55 -18.62 14.72
N ALA A 405 27.43 -19.67 15.53
CA ALA A 405 26.24 -20.52 15.57
C ALA A 405 25.00 -19.75 16.06
N TYR A 406 25.14 -18.88 17.07
CA TYR A 406 24.07 -18.01 17.54
C TYR A 406 23.53 -17.11 16.42
N ILE A 407 24.40 -16.33 15.78
CA ILE A 407 24.02 -15.43 14.69
C ILE A 407 23.42 -16.21 13.52
N LYS A 408 24.08 -17.28 13.05
CA LYS A 408 23.59 -18.09 11.93
C LYS A 408 22.24 -18.73 12.20
N THR A 409 21.93 -19.09 13.46
CA THR A 409 20.63 -19.65 13.83
C THR A 409 19.51 -18.63 13.63
N LEU A 410 19.73 -17.37 14.03
CA LEU A 410 18.79 -16.25 13.83
C LEU A 410 18.62 -15.90 12.35
N GLU A 411 19.73 -15.74 11.63
CA GLU A 411 19.69 -15.29 10.24
C GLU A 411 19.00 -16.30 9.33
N LYS A 412 19.33 -17.59 9.49
CA LYS A 412 18.82 -18.66 8.64
C LYS A 412 17.40 -19.09 8.94
N SER A 413 16.87 -18.78 10.13
CA SER A 413 15.56 -19.26 10.57
C SER A 413 14.43 -18.89 9.60
N VAL A 414 13.30 -19.57 9.69
CA VAL A 414 12.10 -19.25 8.91
C VAL A 414 11.60 -17.84 9.26
N ILE A 415 11.41 -17.59 10.54
CA ILE A 415 11.10 -16.29 11.15
C ILE A 415 11.83 -16.18 12.49
N VAL A 416 11.76 -15.01 13.11
CA VAL A 416 12.07 -14.84 14.54
C VAL A 416 10.77 -14.69 15.31
N MET A 417 10.57 -15.49 16.35
CA MET A 417 9.43 -15.39 17.27
C MET A 417 9.90 -14.76 18.58
N CYS A 418 9.26 -13.69 19.01
CA CYS A 418 9.62 -12.94 20.21
C CYS A 418 8.56 -13.17 21.30
N LEU A 419 8.91 -13.92 22.34
CA LEU A 419 8.04 -14.23 23.47
C LEU A 419 8.27 -13.23 24.61
N ASP A 420 7.54 -12.13 24.59
CA ASP A 420 7.77 -11.01 25.51
C ASP A 420 7.10 -11.22 26.87
N GLY A 421 7.73 -10.64 27.91
CA GLY A 421 7.26 -10.74 29.30
C GLY A 421 6.28 -9.64 29.73
N ASN A 422 5.97 -8.68 28.86
CA ASN A 422 5.08 -7.56 29.15
C ASN A 422 3.60 -7.88 28.82
N SER A 423 2.69 -7.02 29.25
CA SER A 423 1.24 -7.18 29.08
C SER A 423 0.58 -5.88 28.59
N PRO A 424 0.84 -5.43 27.35
CA PRO A 424 0.27 -4.18 26.85
C PRO A 424 -1.26 -4.23 26.76
N VAL A 425 -1.92 -3.17 27.23
CA VAL A 425 -3.37 -3.02 27.22
C VAL A 425 -3.79 -1.99 26.18
N THR A 426 -3.19 -0.80 26.20
CA THR A 426 -3.55 0.29 25.29
C THR A 426 -2.94 0.09 23.89
N ARG A 427 -3.51 0.77 22.88
CA ARG A 427 -2.99 0.72 21.50
C ARG A 427 -1.55 1.26 21.42
N GLU A 428 -1.26 2.33 22.16
CA GLU A 428 0.11 2.86 22.32
C GLU A 428 1.04 1.80 22.92
N GLU A 429 0.65 1.17 24.03
CA GLU A 429 1.47 0.15 24.69
C GLU A 429 1.75 -1.04 23.77
N ARG A 430 0.81 -1.44 22.89
CA ARG A 430 1.04 -2.53 21.94
C ARG A 430 2.07 -2.16 20.88
N VAL A 431 1.97 -0.98 20.26
CA VAL A 431 2.97 -0.50 19.29
C VAL A 431 4.34 -0.29 19.96
N ARG A 432 4.34 0.22 21.19
CA ARG A 432 5.55 0.39 22.02
C ARG A 432 6.18 -0.95 22.38
N SER A 433 5.38 -1.94 22.72
CA SER A 433 5.88 -3.30 22.98
C SER A 433 6.57 -3.88 21.75
N GLY A 434 6.05 -3.61 20.56
CA GLY A 434 6.62 -4.14 19.32
C GLY A 434 7.96 -3.52 18.92
N TYR A 435 7.99 -2.23 18.60
CA TYR A 435 9.21 -1.57 18.10
C TYR A 435 9.53 -0.18 18.69
N LEU A 436 8.56 0.61 19.17
CA LEU A 436 8.84 1.90 19.84
C LEU A 436 9.31 1.76 21.31
N GLY A 437 9.64 0.54 21.75
CA GLY A 437 10.06 0.22 23.12
C GLY A 437 11.58 0.24 23.29
N ASP A 438 12.11 -0.72 24.04
CA ASP A 438 13.55 -0.88 24.31
C ASP A 438 14.26 -1.80 23.32
N SER A 439 13.51 -2.47 22.43
CA SER A 439 14.05 -3.40 21.43
C SER A 439 14.85 -4.58 22.02
N PHE A 440 14.68 -4.89 23.30
CA PHE A 440 15.48 -5.88 24.01
C PHE A 440 15.45 -7.29 23.40
N ASN A 441 14.26 -7.77 23.05
CA ASN A 441 14.00 -9.16 22.69
C ASN A 441 13.69 -9.28 21.18
N ARG A 442 14.57 -8.77 20.32
CA ARG A 442 14.35 -8.60 18.87
C ARG A 442 15.56 -8.99 18.03
N TRP A 443 15.34 -9.22 16.74
CA TRP A 443 16.40 -9.30 15.72
C TRP A 443 15.97 -8.58 14.44
N HIS A 444 16.31 -7.31 14.30
CA HIS A 444 15.68 -6.42 13.31
C HIS A 444 16.15 -6.58 11.88
N ASP A 445 17.25 -7.31 11.67
CA ASP A 445 17.65 -7.71 10.33
C ASP A 445 16.68 -8.76 9.74
N LYS A 446 15.93 -9.49 10.58
CA LYS A 446 15.01 -10.54 10.13
C LYS A 446 13.83 -9.93 9.39
N THR A 447 13.52 -10.46 8.20
CA THR A 447 12.44 -9.92 7.38
C THR A 447 11.06 -10.02 8.02
N LEU A 448 10.79 -11.08 8.78
CA LEU A 448 9.54 -11.25 9.51
C LEU A 448 9.82 -11.68 10.96
N GLN A 449 9.35 -10.87 11.90
CA GLN A 449 9.29 -11.21 13.32
C GLN A 449 7.83 -11.31 13.78
N LEU A 450 7.48 -12.36 14.53
CA LEU A 450 6.19 -12.52 15.21
C LEU A 450 6.38 -12.25 16.69
N LEU A 451 5.73 -11.23 17.24
CA LEU A 451 5.77 -10.92 18.66
C LEU A 451 4.52 -11.46 19.37
N VAL A 452 4.70 -12.03 20.56
CA VAL A 452 3.62 -12.50 21.42
C VAL A 452 3.94 -12.12 22.87
N THR A 453 3.02 -11.42 23.52
CA THR A 453 3.15 -10.95 24.91
C THR A 453 2.45 -11.91 25.87
N VAL A 454 2.70 -11.83 27.19
CA VAL A 454 2.11 -12.80 28.13
C VAL A 454 0.59 -12.68 28.27
N ASN A 455 0.01 -11.51 27.94
CA ASN A 455 -1.43 -11.33 27.80
C ASN A 455 -1.96 -11.68 26.39
N SER A 456 -1.20 -12.49 25.64
CA SER A 456 -1.54 -13.01 24.31
C SER A 456 -1.76 -11.97 23.20
N LYS A 457 -1.39 -10.70 23.44
CA LYS A 457 -1.34 -9.70 22.37
C LYS A 457 -0.17 -10.01 21.45
N SER A 458 -0.35 -9.71 20.18
CA SER A 458 0.64 -10.05 19.17
C SER A 458 0.64 -9.07 18.01
N GLY A 459 1.64 -9.22 17.16
CA GLY A 459 1.80 -8.45 15.96
C GLY A 459 2.97 -8.98 15.14
N THR A 460 3.11 -8.42 13.96
CA THR A 460 4.22 -8.72 13.05
C THR A 460 5.06 -7.47 12.84
N ILE A 461 6.37 -7.66 12.78
CA ILE A 461 7.34 -6.63 12.40
C ILE A 461 8.00 -7.08 11.10
N PHE A 462 8.07 -6.17 10.13
CA PHE A 462 8.66 -6.44 8.83
C PHE A 462 9.87 -5.53 8.60
N GLU A 463 10.98 -6.12 8.18
CA GLU A 463 12.07 -5.37 7.56
C GLU A 463 11.64 -5.01 6.12
N HIS A 464 11.70 -3.72 5.80
CA HIS A 464 10.93 -3.15 4.68
C HIS A 464 11.63 -3.25 3.31
N SER A 465 12.87 -3.77 3.24
CA SER A 465 13.64 -3.73 1.99
C SER A 465 12.95 -4.45 0.83
N MET A 466 12.36 -5.63 1.08
CA MET A 466 11.65 -6.43 0.07
C MET A 466 10.15 -6.60 0.34
N ILE A 467 9.67 -6.14 1.50
CA ILE A 467 8.29 -6.27 1.93
C ILE A 467 7.69 -4.88 2.01
N ASP A 468 6.62 -4.66 1.25
CA ASP A 468 5.83 -3.43 1.32
C ASP A 468 4.52 -3.69 2.07
N PHE A 469 3.84 -2.65 2.58
CA PHE A 469 2.62 -2.82 3.35
C PHE A 469 1.56 -3.70 2.65
N MET A 470 1.32 -3.50 1.35
CA MET A 470 0.36 -4.33 0.60
C MET A 470 0.83 -5.77 0.37
N THR A 471 2.14 -6.06 0.45
CA THR A 471 2.67 -7.43 0.40
C THR A 471 2.16 -8.26 1.57
N THR A 472 1.92 -7.64 2.73
CA THR A 472 1.48 -8.35 3.93
C THR A 472 -0.02 -8.67 3.92
N SER A 473 -0.78 -8.18 2.94
CA SER A 473 -2.24 -8.26 2.96
C SER A 473 -2.76 -9.70 3.06
N GLN A 474 -2.20 -10.63 2.28
CA GLN A 474 -2.63 -12.03 2.29
C GLN A 474 -2.29 -12.73 3.62
N ILE A 475 -1.06 -12.55 4.11
CA ILE A 475 -0.64 -13.16 5.38
C ILE A 475 -1.43 -12.55 6.55
N SER A 476 -1.60 -11.23 6.60
CA SER A 476 -2.43 -10.55 7.60
C SER A 476 -3.87 -11.07 7.62
N ARG A 477 -4.50 -11.25 6.45
CA ARG A 477 -5.87 -11.83 6.37
C ARG A 477 -5.90 -13.28 6.85
N ARG A 478 -4.90 -14.09 6.52
CA ARG A 478 -4.82 -15.49 6.97
C ARG A 478 -4.65 -15.57 8.49
N LEU A 479 -3.76 -14.76 9.04
CA LEU A 479 -3.52 -14.67 10.48
C LEU A 479 -4.78 -14.19 11.22
N GLN A 480 -5.41 -13.13 10.73
CA GLN A 480 -6.61 -12.59 11.35
C GLN A 480 -7.78 -13.58 11.28
N GLY A 481 -7.98 -14.23 10.12
CA GLY A 481 -9.00 -15.27 9.99
C GLY A 481 -8.80 -16.41 10.99
N ALA A 482 -7.56 -16.88 11.16
CA ALA A 482 -7.25 -17.91 12.15
C ALA A 482 -7.51 -17.46 13.60
N ILE A 483 -7.21 -16.20 13.92
CA ILE A 483 -7.52 -15.59 15.22
C ILE A 483 -9.03 -15.54 15.45
N ASP A 484 -9.79 -15.06 14.47
CA ASP A 484 -11.25 -14.90 14.56
C ASP A 484 -11.98 -16.24 14.68
N THR A 485 -11.46 -17.29 14.04
CA THR A 485 -12.07 -18.63 14.04
C THR A 485 -11.49 -19.57 15.10
N LEU A 486 -10.59 -19.09 15.97
CA LEU A 486 -10.02 -19.92 17.01
C LEU A 486 -11.10 -20.32 18.00
N ASP A 487 -11.43 -21.61 18.03
CA ASP A 487 -12.23 -22.21 19.09
C ASP A 487 -11.27 -22.71 20.20
N PRO A 488 -11.19 -22.04 21.37
CA PRO A 488 -10.28 -22.43 22.44
C PRO A 488 -10.62 -23.80 23.04
N GLU A 489 -11.90 -24.22 22.96
CA GLU A 489 -12.37 -25.50 23.49
C GLU A 489 -12.01 -26.64 22.51
N ASN A 490 -12.15 -26.43 21.21
CA ASN A 490 -11.77 -27.42 20.20
C ASN A 490 -10.28 -27.44 19.82
N ALA A 491 -9.52 -26.38 20.09
CA ALA A 491 -8.06 -26.35 19.91
C ALA A 491 -7.32 -27.37 20.80
N ASN A 492 -8.00 -27.91 21.82
CA ASN A 492 -7.46 -28.94 22.72
C ASN A 492 -8.05 -30.35 22.51
N THR A 493 -9.07 -30.54 21.65
CA THR A 493 -9.83 -31.81 21.55
C THR A 493 -9.38 -32.73 20.40
N GLY A 494 -8.48 -32.28 19.51
CA GLY A 494 -8.09 -33.03 18.31
C GLY A 494 -7.08 -34.17 18.51
N GLN A 495 -6.29 -34.19 19.59
CA GLN A 495 -5.34 -35.28 19.88
C GLN A 495 -5.18 -35.46 21.40
N ASN A 496 -5.81 -36.50 21.95
CA ASN A 496 -5.76 -36.93 23.35
C ASN A 496 -4.38 -37.52 23.76
N GLY A 497 -3.29 -36.83 23.44
CA GLY A 497 -1.97 -37.10 23.99
C GLY A 497 -1.46 -35.81 24.63
N ARG A 498 -1.23 -35.81 25.95
CA ARG A 498 -0.40 -34.77 26.57
C ARG A 498 1.02 -34.90 25.99
N VAL A 499 1.30 -34.17 24.92
CA VAL A 499 2.67 -34.03 24.40
C VAL A 499 3.42 -33.16 25.40
N ALA A 500 4.08 -33.78 26.36
CA ALA A 500 4.92 -33.07 27.31
C ALA A 500 6.31 -32.85 26.67
N VAL A 501 6.72 -31.59 26.59
CA VAL A 501 8.08 -31.20 26.19
C VAL A 501 8.80 -30.77 27.45
N GLY A 502 9.76 -31.57 27.90
CA GLY A 502 10.55 -31.25 29.09
C GLY A 502 11.63 -30.20 28.77
N PRO A 503 12.09 -29.40 29.76
CA PRO A 503 13.16 -28.41 29.56
C PRO A 503 14.42 -28.97 28.90
N ALA A 504 14.80 -30.21 29.21
CA ALA A 504 15.98 -30.87 28.65
C ALA A 504 15.89 -31.17 27.14
N SER A 505 14.70 -31.06 26.53
CA SER A 505 14.50 -31.25 25.10
C SER A 505 14.51 -29.94 24.30
N LEU A 506 14.65 -28.80 24.96
CA LEU A 506 14.77 -27.50 24.32
C LEU A 506 16.21 -27.30 23.83
N GLU A 507 16.37 -26.94 22.56
CA GLU A 507 17.66 -26.60 21.97
C GLU A 507 17.93 -25.09 22.18
N GLU A 508 18.48 -24.74 23.36
CA GLU A 508 19.02 -23.40 23.58
C GLU A 508 20.34 -23.24 22.81
N ILE A 509 20.47 -22.13 22.08
CA ILE A 509 21.72 -21.72 21.45
C ILE A 509 22.27 -20.56 22.29
N PRO A 510 23.15 -20.84 23.27
CA PRO A 510 23.62 -19.81 24.18
C PRO A 510 24.55 -18.84 23.45
N LEU A 511 24.40 -17.54 23.73
CA LEU A 511 25.47 -16.60 23.40
C LEU A 511 26.56 -16.71 24.46
N VAL A 512 27.76 -17.09 24.04
CA VAL A 512 28.94 -17.04 24.92
C VAL A 512 29.41 -15.60 25.11
N ALA A 513 30.04 -15.31 26.25
CA ALA A 513 30.54 -13.98 26.62
C ALA A 513 31.16 -13.22 25.42
N THR A 514 30.71 -11.99 25.21
CA THR A 514 31.26 -11.11 24.17
C THR A 514 32.48 -10.35 24.69
N THR A 515 33.11 -9.55 23.83
CA THR A 515 34.25 -8.70 24.21
C THR A 515 33.75 -7.46 24.96
N ALA A 516 34.57 -6.90 25.87
CA ALA A 516 34.22 -5.66 26.60
C ALA A 516 33.83 -4.51 25.65
N GLU A 517 34.45 -4.44 24.47
CA GLU A 517 34.11 -3.50 23.40
C GLU A 517 32.67 -3.66 22.87
N ILE A 518 32.21 -4.90 22.70
CA ILE A 518 30.85 -5.19 22.20
C ILE A 518 29.83 -4.96 23.31
N GLU A 519 30.15 -5.32 24.55
CA GLU A 519 29.30 -5.00 25.71
C GLU A 519 29.10 -3.48 25.88
N ALA A 520 30.17 -2.69 25.74
CA ALA A 520 30.09 -1.23 25.78
C ALA A 520 29.27 -0.65 24.62
N LEU A 521 29.44 -1.19 23.41
CA LEU A 521 28.61 -0.83 22.26
C LEU A 521 27.13 -1.12 22.51
N MET A 522 26.80 -2.32 23.02
CA MET A 522 25.42 -2.67 23.35
C MET A 522 24.81 -1.70 24.38
N ALA A 523 25.56 -1.31 25.42
CA ALA A 523 25.09 -0.31 26.39
C ALA A 523 24.78 1.04 25.72
N MET A 524 25.69 1.55 24.89
CA MET A 524 25.48 2.80 24.15
C MET A 524 24.26 2.73 23.22
N LEU A 525 24.10 1.63 22.47
CA LEU A 525 22.97 1.44 21.56
C LEU A 525 21.63 1.38 22.29
N ARG A 526 21.59 0.76 23.48
CA ARG A 526 20.38 0.72 24.33
C ARG A 526 19.94 2.13 24.72
N ASP A 527 20.88 2.95 25.22
CA ASP A 527 20.59 4.32 25.64
C ASP A 527 20.14 5.19 24.46
N LYS A 528 20.84 5.08 23.32
CA LYS A 528 20.48 5.79 22.08
C LYS A 528 19.10 5.39 21.57
N TYR A 529 18.80 4.09 21.55
CA TYR A 529 17.51 3.59 21.11
C TYR A 529 16.37 4.07 22.01
N ALA A 530 16.55 3.92 23.33
CA ALA A 530 15.56 4.35 24.32
C ALA A 530 15.30 5.87 24.28
N ALA A 531 16.34 6.69 24.08
CA ALA A 531 16.18 8.13 23.90
C ALA A 531 15.36 8.46 22.64
N THR A 532 15.70 7.80 21.51
CA THR A 532 15.02 8.00 20.22
C THR A 532 13.55 7.61 20.29
N THR A 533 13.25 6.40 20.78
CA THR A 533 11.86 5.88 20.83
C THR A 533 11.06 6.43 22.01
N GLY A 534 11.72 6.91 23.07
CA GLY A 534 11.10 7.62 24.19
C GLY A 534 10.48 8.96 23.79
N ALA A 535 11.12 9.66 22.85
CA ALA A 535 10.65 10.94 22.31
C ALA A 535 9.42 10.79 21.37
N LYS A 536 9.12 9.57 20.91
CA LYS A 536 8.00 9.27 20.02
C LYS A 536 6.81 8.66 20.75
N ILE A 537 5.61 8.88 20.22
CA ILE A 537 4.37 8.28 20.70
C ILE A 537 3.53 7.77 19.52
N TYR A 538 2.83 6.66 19.71
CA TYR A 538 1.79 6.21 18.79
C TYR A 538 0.43 6.66 19.30
N THR A 539 -0.34 7.30 18.44
CA THR A 539 -1.61 7.93 18.80
C THR A 539 -2.69 7.52 17.81
N PRO A 540 -3.68 6.71 18.23
CA PRO A 540 -4.92 6.56 17.50
C PRO A 540 -5.86 7.71 17.85
N HIS A 541 -6.36 8.41 16.83
CA HIS A 541 -7.31 9.50 16.99
C HIS A 541 -8.56 9.23 16.16
N LEU A 542 -9.73 9.50 16.73
CA LEU A 542 -11.01 9.34 16.07
C LEU A 542 -11.66 10.72 15.94
N VAL A 543 -11.89 11.15 14.72
CA VAL A 543 -12.64 12.37 14.39
C VAL A 543 -14.10 11.96 14.18
N PRO A 544 -14.99 12.22 15.15
CA PRO A 544 -16.38 11.80 15.06
C PRO A 544 -17.15 12.66 14.04
N SER A 545 -18.24 12.12 13.50
CA SER A 545 -19.14 12.84 12.59
C SER A 545 -18.48 13.37 11.31
N PHE A 546 -17.33 12.80 10.92
CA PHE A 546 -16.60 13.08 9.68
C PHE A 546 -16.23 11.76 8.99
N GLY A 547 -17.23 11.07 8.44
CA GLY A 547 -17.10 9.76 7.80
C GLY A 547 -17.73 9.70 6.42
N LYS A 548 -17.85 8.49 5.85
CA LYS A 548 -18.45 8.26 4.52
C LYS A 548 -19.84 8.87 4.41
N ALA A 549 -20.69 8.74 5.43
CA ALA A 549 -22.07 9.20 5.40
C ALA A 549 -22.20 10.70 5.10
N VAL A 550 -21.46 11.56 5.83
CA VAL A 550 -21.51 13.01 5.62
C VAL A 550 -20.89 13.43 4.28
N LEU A 551 -19.79 12.78 3.88
CA LEU A 551 -19.10 13.09 2.62
C LEU A 551 -19.97 12.72 1.41
N LEU A 552 -20.54 11.51 1.41
CA LEU A 552 -21.45 11.04 0.35
C LEU A 552 -22.73 11.84 0.29
N ALA A 553 -23.31 12.19 1.45
CA ALA A 553 -24.51 13.04 1.52
C ALA A 553 -24.32 14.37 0.80
N HIS A 554 -23.10 14.92 0.77
CA HIS A 554 -22.75 16.18 0.12
C HIS A 554 -22.04 15.99 -1.23
N SER A 555 -21.99 14.76 -1.76
CA SER A 555 -21.30 14.43 -3.02
C SER A 555 -19.81 14.83 -3.02
N ALA A 556 -19.18 14.82 -1.85
CA ALA A 556 -17.76 15.07 -1.67
C ALA A 556 -16.96 13.76 -1.87
N PRO A 557 -15.98 13.70 -2.80
CA PRO A 557 -15.18 12.51 -3.03
C PRO A 557 -14.38 12.11 -1.78
N ILE A 558 -14.69 10.96 -1.18
CA ILE A 558 -14.21 10.56 0.16
C ILE A 558 -12.69 10.72 0.31
N LYS A 559 -11.91 10.08 -0.55
CA LYS A 559 -10.44 10.08 -0.45
C LYS A 559 -9.88 11.49 -0.59
N ALA A 560 -10.24 12.19 -1.67
CA ALA A 560 -9.72 13.53 -1.95
C ALA A 560 -10.10 14.54 -0.85
N THR A 561 -11.32 14.48 -0.33
CA THR A 561 -11.76 15.37 0.75
C THR A 561 -10.99 15.10 2.05
N VAL A 562 -10.77 13.83 2.41
CA VAL A 562 -9.98 13.48 3.60
C VAL A 562 -8.51 13.85 3.44
N ASP A 563 -7.91 13.63 2.26
CA ASP A 563 -6.53 14.05 1.98
C ASP A 563 -6.34 15.56 2.14
N LEU A 564 -7.30 16.37 1.66
CA LEU A 564 -7.31 17.82 1.86
C LEU A 564 -7.47 18.20 3.33
N THR A 565 -8.36 17.52 4.06
CA THR A 565 -8.51 17.71 5.51
C THR A 565 -7.20 17.45 6.24
N ILE A 566 -6.47 16.38 5.89
CA ILE A 566 -5.17 16.07 6.50
C ILE A 566 -4.13 17.13 6.14
N GLN A 567 -4.10 17.64 4.91
CA GLN A 567 -3.18 18.73 4.55
C GLN A 567 -3.50 20.01 5.33
N LEU A 568 -4.79 20.34 5.50
CA LEU A 568 -5.20 21.47 6.34
C LEU A 568 -4.77 21.28 7.80
N ALA A 569 -4.88 20.06 8.34
CA ALA A 569 -4.38 19.73 9.67
C ALA A 569 -2.85 19.90 9.76
N ASN A 570 -2.10 19.49 8.73
CA ASN A 570 -0.65 19.71 8.65
C ASN A 570 -0.32 21.21 8.66
N ARG A 571 -1.03 22.04 7.88
CA ARG A 571 -0.86 23.51 7.87
C ARG A 571 -1.12 24.12 9.25
N LEU A 572 -2.19 23.69 9.92
CA LEU A 572 -2.54 24.13 11.27
C LEU A 572 -1.50 23.72 12.33
N TYR A 573 -0.91 22.53 12.18
CA TYR A 573 0.05 21.99 13.14
C TYR A 573 1.47 22.56 12.99
N PHE A 574 1.97 22.65 11.75
CA PHE A 574 3.33 23.13 11.47
C PHE A 574 3.40 24.65 11.28
N GLY A 575 2.26 25.31 11.02
CA GLY A 575 2.22 26.69 10.59
C GLY A 575 2.56 26.87 9.10
N TYR A 576 2.93 25.80 8.39
CA TYR A 576 3.19 25.73 6.95
C TYR A 576 2.84 24.34 6.41
N LEU A 577 2.81 24.18 5.09
CA LEU A 577 2.62 22.88 4.44
C LEU A 577 3.98 22.27 4.11
N PRO A 578 4.50 21.31 4.89
CA PRO A 578 5.69 20.57 4.51
C PRO A 578 5.40 19.63 3.33
N ALA A 579 6.45 19.15 2.66
CA ALA A 579 6.33 18.04 1.71
C ALA A 579 5.62 16.84 2.39
N SER A 580 4.58 16.34 1.73
CA SER A 580 3.69 15.30 2.23
C SER A 580 3.54 14.21 1.19
N TRP A 581 3.85 12.98 1.55
CA TRP A 581 3.91 11.88 0.58
C TRP A 581 2.88 10.81 0.89
N GLU A 582 2.26 10.26 -0.14
CA GLU A 582 1.43 9.05 -0.04
C GLU A 582 2.03 7.92 -0.86
N THR A 583 1.98 6.70 -0.31
CA THR A 583 2.46 5.50 -1.00
C THR A 583 1.39 4.94 -1.92
N VAL A 584 1.76 4.64 -3.16
CA VAL A 584 0.90 4.00 -4.16
C VAL A 584 1.46 2.64 -4.56
N SER A 585 0.62 1.61 -4.47
CA SER A 585 1.04 0.25 -4.85
C SER A 585 1.14 0.12 -6.37
N THR A 586 2.28 -0.37 -6.85
CA THR A 586 2.51 -0.75 -8.25
C THR A 586 2.58 -2.28 -8.39
N ALA A 587 2.09 -3.03 -7.39
CA ALA A 587 2.23 -4.48 -7.31
C ALA A 587 1.58 -5.23 -8.49
N HIS A 588 0.71 -4.57 -9.27
CA HIS A 588 0.15 -5.11 -10.50
C HIS A 588 1.20 -5.25 -11.63
N PHE A 589 2.38 -4.61 -11.52
CA PHE A 589 3.54 -4.90 -12.36
C PHE A 589 4.40 -6.01 -11.76
N HIS A 590 5.04 -6.79 -12.63
CA HIS A 590 6.04 -7.79 -12.24
C HIS A 590 7.21 -7.13 -11.52
N LEU A 591 7.54 -7.65 -10.34
CA LEU A 591 8.50 -7.03 -9.41
C LEU A 591 8.17 -5.58 -9.04
N GLY A 592 6.90 -5.17 -9.14
CA GLY A 592 6.44 -3.82 -8.81
C GLY A 592 6.77 -3.46 -7.36
N ARG A 593 7.32 -2.24 -7.18
CA ARG A 593 7.65 -1.63 -5.88
C ARG A 593 6.93 -0.29 -5.75
N PRO A 594 6.48 0.14 -4.56
CA PRO A 594 5.63 1.30 -4.41
C PRO A 594 6.22 2.59 -4.99
N GLU A 595 5.35 3.36 -5.65
CA GLU A 595 5.62 4.75 -6.00
C GLU A 595 5.17 5.66 -4.85
N ILE A 596 5.64 6.91 -4.83
CA ILE A 596 5.11 7.93 -3.91
C ILE A 596 4.56 9.12 -4.68
N VAL A 597 3.45 9.65 -4.19
CA VAL A 597 2.78 10.83 -4.76
C VAL A 597 2.89 11.97 -3.76
N GLN A 598 3.30 13.14 -4.24
CA GLN A 598 3.28 14.37 -3.45
C GLN A 598 1.83 14.83 -3.28
N MET A 599 1.41 15.00 -2.03
CA MET A 599 0.05 15.37 -1.65
C MET A 599 -0.14 16.88 -1.55
N VAL A 600 0.94 17.64 -1.38
CA VAL A 600 0.88 19.10 -1.45
C VAL A 600 1.13 19.51 -2.91
N LEU A 601 0.06 19.93 -3.59
CA LEU A 601 0.17 20.62 -4.87
C LEU A 601 -0.15 22.10 -4.65
N LYS A 602 0.15 22.96 -5.64
CA LYS A 602 -0.25 24.38 -5.56
C LYS A 602 -1.74 24.54 -5.24
N SER A 603 -2.59 23.71 -5.84
CA SER A 603 -4.03 23.67 -5.57
C SER A 603 -4.40 23.41 -4.11
N VAL A 604 -3.62 22.56 -3.44
CA VAL A 604 -3.81 22.21 -2.03
C VAL A 604 -3.32 23.34 -1.13
N VAL A 605 -2.23 24.02 -1.50
CA VAL A 605 -1.77 25.24 -0.83
C VAL A 605 -2.85 26.32 -0.90
N ASP A 606 -3.34 26.61 -2.10
CA ASP A 606 -4.38 27.62 -2.34
C ASP A 606 -5.65 27.29 -1.54
N PHE A 607 -6.06 26.02 -1.52
CA PHE A 607 -7.17 25.56 -0.69
C PHE A 607 -6.93 25.77 0.81
N CYS A 608 -5.76 25.39 1.34
CA CYS A 608 -5.48 25.51 2.77
C CYS A 608 -5.43 26.98 3.21
N ASP A 609 -4.87 27.86 2.39
CA ASP A 609 -4.86 29.29 2.66
C ASP A 609 -6.29 29.86 2.60
N ALA A 610 -7.09 29.50 1.60
CA ALA A 610 -8.50 29.89 1.47
C ALA A 610 -9.45 29.23 2.48
N ALA A 611 -9.08 28.12 3.12
CA ALA A 611 -9.85 27.50 4.19
C ALA A 611 -9.59 28.16 5.55
N LEU A 612 -8.45 28.86 5.69
CA LEU A 612 -8.05 29.60 6.89
C LEU A 612 -8.36 31.10 6.79
N ASP A 613 -8.65 31.58 5.58
CA ASP A 613 -9.14 32.92 5.27
C ASP A 613 -10.61 32.85 4.79
N SER A 614 -11.45 33.83 5.09
CA SER A 614 -12.90 33.78 4.79
C SER A 614 -13.28 34.05 3.31
N SER A 615 -12.34 33.91 2.37
CA SER A 615 -12.57 34.13 0.94
C SER A 615 -11.94 33.01 0.07
N ILE A 616 -12.79 32.39 -0.75
CA ILE A 616 -12.63 31.09 -1.43
C ILE A 616 -11.51 31.08 -2.51
N VAL A 617 -10.93 29.90 -2.85
CA VAL A 617 -10.89 29.26 -4.22
C VAL A 617 -10.23 27.85 -4.22
N LYS A 618 -10.68 26.99 -5.15
CA LYS A 618 -10.31 25.58 -5.47
C LYS A 618 -9.07 25.48 -6.38
N GLY A 619 -8.43 24.30 -6.44
CA GLY A 619 -7.36 24.04 -7.42
C GLY A 619 -7.40 22.67 -8.13
N GLY A 620 -6.46 22.47 -9.05
CA GLY A 620 -6.38 21.37 -10.03
C GLY A 620 -5.55 20.14 -9.65
N GLU A 621 -5.45 19.22 -10.63
CA GLU A 621 -4.80 17.90 -10.55
C GLU A 621 -3.31 17.94 -10.92
N GLY A 622 -2.50 17.06 -10.32
CA GLY A 622 -1.09 16.85 -10.66
C GLY A 622 -0.73 15.36 -10.64
N ARG A 623 0.23 14.97 -11.47
CA ARG A 623 0.85 13.62 -11.50
C ARG A 623 2.31 13.75 -11.03
N ASN A 624 2.88 12.69 -10.45
CA ASN A 624 4.25 12.69 -9.92
C ASN A 624 4.97 11.35 -10.19
N TYR A 625 6.21 11.41 -10.69
CA TYR A 625 7.10 10.25 -10.91
C TYR A 625 8.40 10.35 -10.09
N PHE A 626 8.27 10.51 -8.77
CA PHE A 626 9.40 10.85 -7.91
C PHE A 626 10.45 9.74 -7.80
N ARG A 627 10.08 8.44 -7.83
CA ARG A 627 11.06 7.34 -7.74
C ARG A 627 12.06 7.30 -8.88
N LEU A 628 11.76 7.86 -10.06
CA LEU A 628 12.74 7.96 -11.14
C LEU A 628 13.93 8.84 -10.72
N MET A 629 13.69 9.91 -9.96
CA MET A 629 14.75 10.78 -9.45
C MET A 629 15.63 10.06 -8.41
N ASP A 630 15.03 9.29 -7.49
CA ASP A 630 15.77 8.45 -6.53
C ASP A 630 16.72 7.46 -7.25
N VAL A 631 16.25 6.86 -8.36
CA VAL A 631 17.04 5.93 -9.18
C VAL A 631 18.19 6.64 -9.90
N LEU A 632 17.93 7.81 -10.48
CA LEU A 632 18.98 8.58 -11.16
C LEU A 632 20.04 9.10 -10.18
N GLU A 633 19.62 9.52 -8.98
CA GLU A 633 20.52 9.95 -7.91
C GLU A 633 21.46 8.82 -7.49
N VAL A 634 20.92 7.64 -7.15
CA VAL A 634 21.76 6.52 -6.71
C VAL A 634 22.71 6.04 -7.81
N MET A 635 22.27 6.05 -9.08
CA MET A 635 23.11 5.71 -10.22
C MET A 635 24.20 6.75 -10.46
N SER A 636 23.92 8.03 -10.23
CA SER A 636 24.91 9.11 -10.34
C SER A 636 26.00 8.97 -9.27
N HIS A 637 25.61 8.64 -8.03
CA HIS A 637 26.57 8.33 -6.97
C HIS A 637 27.41 7.08 -7.29
N GLU A 638 26.81 6.01 -7.81
CA GLU A 638 27.56 4.82 -8.25
C GLU A 638 28.58 5.15 -9.34
N ALA A 639 28.19 5.93 -10.34
CA ALA A 639 29.10 6.36 -11.41
C ALA A 639 30.25 7.24 -10.90
N HIS A 640 30.03 8.01 -9.82
CA HIS A 640 31.06 8.82 -9.18
C HIS A 640 32.04 7.98 -8.33
N ASP A 641 31.51 7.02 -7.56
CA ASP A 641 32.28 6.21 -6.62
C ASP A 641 33.13 5.10 -7.28
N ASP A 642 32.86 4.74 -8.54
CA ASP A 642 33.56 3.66 -9.28
C ASP A 642 35.05 3.95 -9.60
N GLY A 643 35.61 5.06 -9.10
CA GLY A 643 37.07 5.27 -9.04
C GLY A 643 37.76 5.46 -10.40
N ALA A 644 37.00 5.74 -11.45
CA ALA A 644 37.56 6.12 -12.75
C ALA A 644 38.28 7.48 -12.63
N ALA A 645 39.40 7.63 -13.34
CA ALA A 645 40.15 8.89 -13.39
C ALA A 645 39.31 10.09 -13.90
N ASP A 646 38.18 9.80 -14.57
CA ASP A 646 37.19 10.73 -15.10
C ASP A 646 35.83 10.63 -14.38
N ALA A 647 35.80 10.36 -13.07
CA ALA A 647 34.56 10.30 -12.29
C ALA A 647 33.75 11.61 -12.43
N GLU A 648 32.63 11.54 -13.16
CA GLU A 648 31.79 12.70 -13.40
C GLU A 648 31.11 13.16 -12.11
N ALA A 649 30.92 14.48 -11.97
CA ALA A 649 30.25 15.05 -10.83
C ALA A 649 28.76 14.64 -10.81
N VAL A 650 28.25 14.31 -9.62
CA VAL A 650 26.82 14.07 -9.39
C VAL A 650 26.03 15.32 -9.84
N PRO A 651 24.90 15.18 -10.58
CA PRO A 651 24.14 16.32 -11.05
C PRO A 651 23.73 17.27 -9.93
N GLU A 652 23.90 18.59 -10.16
CA GLU A 652 23.67 19.64 -9.17
C GLU A 652 22.26 19.59 -8.54
N LEU A 653 21.26 19.12 -9.29
CA LEU A 653 19.87 18.99 -8.85
C LEU A 653 19.76 18.23 -7.52
N PHE A 654 20.47 17.12 -7.35
CA PHE A 654 20.37 16.28 -6.14
C PHE A 654 21.00 16.94 -4.91
N SER A 655 21.85 17.95 -5.11
CA SER A 655 22.41 18.76 -4.03
C SER A 655 21.56 19.99 -3.69
N ASP A 656 20.57 20.32 -4.54
CA ASP A 656 19.76 21.52 -4.44
C ASP A 656 18.96 21.58 -3.12
N PRO A 657 18.92 22.72 -2.42
CA PRO A 657 18.20 22.84 -1.17
C PRO A 657 16.70 22.54 -1.28
N VAL A 658 16.03 22.94 -2.38
CA VAL A 658 14.60 22.70 -2.57
C VAL A 658 14.35 21.21 -2.81
N MET A 659 15.18 20.57 -3.64
CA MET A 659 15.14 19.12 -3.85
C MET A 659 15.29 18.38 -2.51
N LYS A 660 16.26 18.78 -1.68
CA LYS A 660 16.47 18.23 -0.34
C LYS A 660 15.28 18.43 0.60
N ARG A 661 14.62 19.59 0.55
CA ARG A 661 13.40 19.88 1.32
C ARG A 661 12.20 19.05 0.85
N SER A 662 12.20 18.60 -0.41
CA SER A 662 11.10 17.83 -0.97
C SER A 662 11.10 16.36 -0.52
N TYR A 663 12.26 15.75 -0.25
CA TYR A 663 12.33 14.33 0.12
C TYR A 663 11.41 13.99 1.32
N PRO A 664 10.85 12.75 1.36
CA PRO A 664 10.05 12.30 2.49
C PRO A 664 10.82 12.43 3.81
N ARG A 665 10.37 13.35 4.66
CA ARG A 665 11.05 13.73 5.90
C ARG A 665 10.08 13.92 7.06
N LEU A 666 9.06 14.75 6.86
CA LEU A 666 8.13 15.16 7.92
C LEU A 666 6.82 14.39 7.85
N ILE A 667 6.17 14.37 6.68
CA ILE A 667 4.85 13.77 6.53
C ILE A 667 4.88 12.62 5.52
N MET A 668 4.33 11.50 5.95
CA MET A 668 3.91 10.44 5.05
C MET A 668 2.56 9.92 5.54
N GLN A 669 1.60 9.86 4.63
CA GLN A 669 0.24 9.43 4.88
C GLN A 669 -0.10 8.21 4.02
N THR A 670 -1.04 7.38 4.46
CA THR A 670 -1.54 6.26 3.67
C THR A 670 -2.99 5.98 4.01
N MET A 671 -3.87 5.98 3.01
CA MET A 671 -5.24 5.49 3.18
C MET A 671 -5.25 3.98 3.37
N ILE A 672 -6.02 3.52 4.36
CA ILE A 672 -6.31 2.10 4.60
C ILE A 672 -7.81 1.91 4.56
N GLU A 673 -8.35 1.46 3.41
CA GLU A 673 -9.78 1.19 3.25
C GLU A 673 -10.26 0.05 4.16
N LYS A 674 -9.50 -1.05 4.18
CA LYS A 674 -9.71 -2.18 5.08
C LYS A 674 -8.45 -2.43 5.88
N LYS A 675 -8.56 -2.31 7.20
CA LYS A 675 -7.43 -2.52 8.10
C LYS A 675 -6.84 -3.93 7.94
N LEU A 676 -5.54 -3.98 7.64
CA LEU A 676 -4.73 -5.21 7.61
C LEU A 676 -4.11 -5.52 8.99
N ALA A 677 -4.07 -4.53 9.86
CA ALA A 677 -3.61 -4.61 11.24
C ALA A 677 -4.42 -3.64 12.09
N GLN A 678 -4.54 -3.91 13.39
CA GLN A 678 -5.24 -3.04 14.32
C GLN A 678 -4.47 -1.74 14.56
N ASP A 679 -3.16 -1.86 14.79
CA ASP A 679 -2.25 -0.75 15.04
C ASP A 679 -1.03 -0.86 14.11
N PRO A 680 -1.15 -0.37 12.86
CA PRO A 680 0.02 -0.15 12.01
C PRO A 680 0.93 0.92 12.61
N GLY A 681 2.23 0.66 12.69
CA GLY A 681 3.21 1.59 13.26
C GLY A 681 4.48 1.67 12.42
N TYR A 682 4.90 2.90 12.12
CA TYR A 682 6.15 3.23 11.42
C TYR A 682 6.58 4.65 11.81
N THR A 683 7.88 4.96 11.76
CA THR A 683 8.39 6.32 11.95
C THR A 683 9.62 6.55 11.09
N MET A 684 9.89 7.81 10.76
CA MET A 684 11.09 8.22 10.01
C MET A 684 12.18 8.74 10.94
N GLU A 685 13.37 9.02 10.39
CA GLU A 685 14.52 9.51 11.16
C GLU A 685 14.30 10.91 11.75
N ASP A 686 13.57 11.78 11.04
CA ASP A 686 13.42 13.16 11.48
C ASP A 686 12.72 13.25 12.85
N PRO A 687 13.27 13.96 13.85
CA PRO A 687 12.68 14.05 15.18
C PRO A 687 11.26 14.61 15.19
N GLU A 688 10.87 15.43 14.22
CA GLU A 688 9.55 16.07 14.11
C GLU A 688 8.59 15.34 13.18
N ASN A 689 8.97 14.18 12.60
CA ASN A 689 8.11 13.47 11.67
C ASN A 689 6.78 13.04 12.30
N VAL A 690 5.72 13.11 11.49
CA VAL A 690 4.41 12.51 11.74
C VAL A 690 4.12 11.54 10.60
N TRP A 691 4.27 10.25 10.88
CA TRP A 691 3.84 9.21 9.96
C TRP A 691 2.44 8.78 10.34
N MET A 692 1.52 8.73 9.37
CA MET A 692 0.12 8.44 9.66
C MET A 692 -0.51 7.50 8.65
N ASN A 693 -1.52 6.78 9.11
CA ASN A 693 -2.47 6.09 8.28
C ASN A 693 -3.88 6.49 8.71
N TYR A 694 -4.81 6.46 7.76
CA TYR A 694 -6.20 6.79 8.08
C TYR A 694 -7.18 5.79 7.48
N THR A 695 -8.28 5.59 8.18
CA THR A 695 -9.41 4.76 7.76
C THR A 695 -10.68 5.58 7.87
N VAL A 696 -11.44 5.67 6.78
CA VAL A 696 -12.73 6.36 6.75
C VAL A 696 -13.82 5.34 7.06
N ASN A 697 -14.41 5.47 8.24
CA ASN A 697 -15.57 4.67 8.67
C ASN A 697 -16.86 5.35 8.21
N GLU A 698 -18.01 4.73 8.49
CA GLU A 698 -19.31 5.27 8.08
C GLU A 698 -19.56 6.68 8.66
N ASP A 699 -19.40 6.83 9.98
CA ASP A 699 -19.69 8.08 10.70
C ASP A 699 -18.45 8.76 11.30
N SER A 700 -17.24 8.27 11.00
CA SER A 700 -16.00 8.81 11.58
C SER A 700 -14.79 8.62 10.68
N LEU A 701 -13.77 9.44 10.92
CA LEU A 701 -12.43 9.29 10.36
C LEU A 701 -11.49 8.88 11.49
N GLU A 702 -10.82 7.74 11.33
CA GLU A 702 -9.78 7.32 12.26
C GLU A 702 -8.41 7.61 11.66
N VAL A 703 -7.57 8.34 12.39
CA VAL A 703 -6.18 8.64 12.01
C VAL A 703 -5.27 8.06 13.08
N CYS A 704 -4.44 7.10 12.70
CA CYS A 704 -3.41 6.53 13.57
C CYS A 704 -2.05 7.08 13.13
N PHE A 705 -1.25 7.60 14.06
CA PHE A 705 0.01 8.20 13.71
C PHE A 705 1.10 8.00 14.76
N VAL A 706 2.36 8.03 14.32
CA VAL A 706 3.53 8.14 15.19
C VAL A 706 4.11 9.54 15.05
N SER A 707 4.26 10.25 16.17
CA SER A 707 4.72 11.66 16.20
C SER A 707 5.67 11.92 17.37
N PRO A 708 6.26 13.12 17.48
CA PRO A 708 6.84 13.57 18.74
C PRO A 708 5.79 13.54 19.85
N ARG A 709 6.19 13.11 21.05
CA ARG A 709 5.30 13.05 22.21
C ARG A 709 4.72 14.41 22.57
N THR A 710 5.51 15.47 22.44
CA THR A 710 5.13 16.86 22.69
C THR A 710 4.16 17.43 21.65
N GLY A 711 4.08 16.82 20.47
CA GLY A 711 3.25 17.28 19.36
C GLY A 711 1.90 16.59 19.22
N ALA A 712 1.73 15.40 19.81
CA ALA A 712 0.57 14.53 19.52
C ALA A 712 -0.79 15.19 19.80
N GLU A 713 -0.98 15.81 20.97
CA GLU A 713 -2.24 16.47 21.32
C GLU A 713 -2.53 17.69 20.43
N ARG A 714 -1.48 18.44 20.05
CA ARG A 714 -1.62 19.57 19.11
C ARG A 714 -2.00 19.09 17.71
N PHE A 715 -1.47 17.95 17.27
CA PHE A 715 -1.83 17.35 15.98
C PHE A 715 -3.28 16.81 15.98
N LYS A 716 -3.74 16.17 17.07
CA LYS A 716 -5.15 15.77 17.24
C LYS A 716 -6.09 16.96 17.12
N ALA A 717 -5.79 18.05 17.86
CA ALA A 717 -6.59 19.27 17.80
C ALA A 717 -6.59 19.89 16.38
N ALA A 718 -5.49 19.79 15.65
CA ALA A 718 -5.41 20.23 14.25
C ALA A 718 -6.28 19.38 13.32
N LEU A 719 -6.30 18.05 13.51
CA LEU A 719 -7.18 17.14 12.76
C LEU A 719 -8.66 17.44 13.00
N ASP A 720 -9.06 17.60 14.26
CA ASP A 720 -10.45 17.92 14.63
C ASP A 720 -10.87 19.25 14.01
N ARG A 721 -10.04 20.29 14.19
CA ARG A 721 -10.32 21.62 13.63
C ARG A 721 -10.38 21.60 12.10
N ALA A 722 -9.48 20.89 11.42
CA ALA A 722 -9.49 20.79 9.97
C ALA A 722 -10.75 20.06 9.47
N ALA A 723 -11.15 18.98 10.13
CA ALA A 723 -12.36 18.24 9.79
C ALA A 723 -13.62 19.09 9.98
N ASP A 724 -13.71 19.86 11.07
CA ASP A 724 -14.81 20.78 11.31
C ASP A 724 -14.90 21.85 10.20
N ILE A 725 -13.78 22.49 9.86
CA ILE A 725 -13.74 23.49 8.76
C ILE A 725 -14.24 22.87 7.46
N VAL A 726 -13.65 21.74 7.03
CA VAL A 726 -14.02 21.08 5.78
C VAL A 726 -15.47 20.64 5.77
N LYS A 727 -15.94 20.07 6.88
CA LYS A 727 -17.33 19.65 7.05
C LYS A 727 -18.30 20.84 6.91
N THR A 728 -18.02 21.95 7.56
CA THR A 728 -18.84 23.17 7.42
C THR A 728 -18.81 23.69 5.98
N THR A 729 -17.65 23.70 5.31
CA THR A 729 -17.53 24.14 3.92
C THR A 729 -18.38 23.29 2.96
N ILE A 730 -18.33 21.95 3.06
CA ILE A 730 -19.11 21.08 2.17
C ILE A 730 -20.63 21.14 2.46
N GLN A 731 -21.01 21.44 3.71
CA GLN A 731 -22.40 21.62 4.10
C GLN A 731 -22.97 22.95 3.61
N ALA A 732 -22.16 24.01 3.63
CA ALA A 732 -22.55 25.34 3.16
C ALA A 732 -22.75 25.41 1.64
N GLY A 733 -21.98 24.66 0.85
CA GLY A 733 -22.08 24.66 -0.62
C GLY A 733 -23.39 24.08 -1.21
N ARG A 734 -24.36 23.71 -0.38
CA ARG A 734 -25.71 23.24 -0.77
C ARG A 734 -26.85 24.14 -0.30
N ALA A 735 -26.57 25.13 0.55
CA ALA A 735 -27.54 26.14 0.98
C ALA A 735 -27.45 27.34 0.04
#